data_AF-A0A0P9CZ62-F1
#
_entry.id   AF-A0A0P9CZ62-F1
#
_cell.length_a   1.000
_cell.length_b   1.000
_cell.length_c   1.000
_cell.angle_alpha   90.00
_cell.angle_beta   90.00
_cell.angle_gamma   90.00
#
_symmetry.space_group_name_H-M   'P 1'
#
loop_
_entity.id
_entity.type
_entity.pdbx_description
1 polymer ?
#
loop_
_entity_poly.entity_id
_entity_poly.type
_entity_poly.pdbx_seq_one_letter_code
_entity_poly.pdbx_strand_id
1 'polypeptide(L)'
;MSIEGGARAGLVAALLLALSALPIQLAHFFTVDSATAFFTLLSVYVAVRLAQNGGWPTTILLGLSIGAAMACRVTMATLGMLAVLAVAQRLWAARNDVSPASDVYYIPARRRLTFWSAAGMVVLAGVLSILTFRMLQPDAFVGSSFFDLRIEPRFISNIQEIGAAVNGEADSPPSQQWVGRVRYLFALQNMVIWGMGLALGLTAWLAWVWAGAQLARGMWDAWTGTGWARLQRALRHTLPWFWIGFYFTWQGGIFGMTMRYYLQLYGLLALFAGWALVRALDFRLLISDWRPRRARLYSLQAAVRWVPLVLVVALTLAWAYAFTRIYTRPHSRIIASRWMYDHIPPGSAVSSEQWDDALPISIDDRRAFDPGVGGWFYNVETYPYAEDDPTKYTGFIDQNGKPSLGLLDHLDQIDYIVLSSNRVYGSATRSPMRYPALTRYYHYLFNGQLGFEQVADITSYPTLFGIPIPDQGAEEAFSVYDHPRVLIFKKTAAYNRANATDLITGDVVWSEVYKLSSLRASRVPTALRLTDTQWDAFREAGTWAAQFNPAGLASMVPWLTWLLVLELLGWSMFALVFRALPALPDRGFALAKMLALLLVAYLAWLLGSLRLLAFGTLSAWLCAAVLIVTGAALAWRNWAALRTFFRERRTAIFTAEGLFLLAYLG
;
A
#
# COMPACT_ATOMS: atom_id res chain seq x y z
N MET A 1 31.29 -7.68 10.79
CA MET A 1 31.28 -8.99 11.48
C MET A 1 32.56 -9.72 11.20
N SER A 2 33.14 -10.42 12.18
CA SER A 2 34.22 -11.39 11.92
C SER A 2 33.77 -12.39 10.86
N ILE A 3 34.69 -13.09 10.20
CA ILE A 3 34.33 -14.12 9.21
C ILE A 3 33.30 -15.09 9.82
N GLU A 4 33.54 -15.49 11.08
CA GLU A 4 32.61 -16.30 11.86
C GLU A 4 31.26 -15.61 12.11
N GLY A 5 31.25 -14.33 12.49
CA GLY A 5 30.01 -13.57 12.68
C GLY A 5 29.19 -13.41 11.40
N GLY A 6 29.85 -13.33 10.25
CA GLY A 6 29.21 -13.27 8.93
C GLY A 6 28.57 -14.60 8.55
N ALA A 7 29.27 -15.71 8.76
CA ALA A 7 28.73 -17.05 8.54
C ALA A 7 27.52 -17.33 9.45
N ARG A 8 27.59 -16.94 10.74
CA ARG A 8 26.46 -17.06 11.68
C ARG A 8 25.24 -16.26 11.21
N ALA A 9 25.43 -15.02 10.78
CA ALA A 9 24.33 -14.20 10.27
C ALA A 9 23.67 -14.82 9.03
N GLY A 10 24.47 -15.41 8.12
CA GLY A 10 23.97 -16.13 6.95
C GLY A 10 23.16 -17.38 7.31
N LEU A 11 23.62 -18.18 8.28
CA LEU A 11 22.90 -19.37 8.75
C LEU A 11 21.58 -19.01 9.43
N VAL A 12 21.59 -17.98 10.30
CA VAL A 12 20.37 -17.48 10.93
C VAL A 12 19.40 -16.94 9.89
N ALA A 13 19.87 -16.19 8.90
CA ALA A 13 19.03 -15.68 7.82
C ALA A 13 18.40 -16.81 6.98
N ALA A 14 19.18 -17.85 6.64
CA ALA A 14 18.67 -19.01 5.91
C ALA A 14 17.61 -19.77 6.71
N LEU A 15 17.82 -19.98 8.01
CA LEU A 15 16.82 -20.58 8.91
C LEU A 15 15.54 -19.73 8.95
N LEU A 16 15.65 -18.42 9.17
CA LEU A 16 14.49 -17.54 9.23
C LEU A 16 13.70 -17.50 7.91
N LEU A 17 14.41 -17.50 6.76
CA LEU A 17 13.77 -17.57 5.45
C LEU A 17 13.04 -18.89 5.24
N ALA A 18 13.65 -20.01 5.62
CA ALA A 18 13.04 -21.34 5.52
C ALA A 18 11.79 -21.50 6.40
N LEU A 19 11.70 -20.73 7.49
CA LEU A 19 10.56 -20.69 8.41
C LEU A 19 9.54 -19.59 8.08
N SER A 20 9.67 -18.86 6.96
CA SER A 20 8.71 -17.82 6.60
C SER A 20 7.52 -18.43 5.85
N ALA A 21 6.30 -18.09 6.27
CA ALA A 21 5.07 -18.68 5.74
C ALA A 21 4.85 -18.42 4.23
N LEU A 22 5.12 -17.21 3.72
CA LEU A 22 4.92 -16.92 2.29
C LEU A 22 5.89 -17.72 1.38
N PRO A 23 7.21 -17.81 1.65
CA PRO A 23 8.09 -18.74 0.95
C PRO A 23 7.63 -20.20 1.03
N ILE A 24 7.16 -20.67 2.19
CA ILE A 24 6.59 -22.02 2.33
C ILE A 24 5.39 -22.19 1.41
N GLN A 25 4.46 -21.23 1.41
CA GLN A 25 3.28 -21.23 0.56
C GLN A 25 3.67 -21.33 -0.92
N LEU A 26 4.48 -20.40 -1.41
CA LEU A 26 4.84 -20.31 -2.83
C LEU A 26 5.75 -21.46 -3.31
N ALA A 27 6.30 -22.27 -2.39
CA ALA A 27 6.95 -23.52 -2.74
C ALA A 27 5.95 -24.64 -3.11
N HIS A 28 4.68 -24.51 -2.70
CA HIS A 28 3.59 -25.43 -3.04
C HIS A 28 2.81 -25.02 -4.31
N PHE A 29 3.12 -23.84 -4.87
CA PHE A 29 2.53 -23.36 -6.11
C PHE A 29 3.55 -23.30 -7.23
N PHE A 30 3.15 -23.72 -8.43
CA PHE A 30 3.96 -23.54 -9.64
C PHE A 30 3.84 -22.09 -10.15
N THR A 31 4.56 -21.18 -9.50
CA THR A 31 4.58 -19.73 -9.82
C THR A 31 5.98 -19.25 -10.15
N VAL A 32 6.09 -18.18 -10.94
CA VAL A 32 7.37 -17.56 -11.33
C VAL A 32 8.03 -16.77 -10.18
N ASP A 33 7.30 -16.50 -9.10
CA ASP A 33 7.76 -15.63 -8.01
C ASP A 33 8.95 -16.26 -7.26
N SER A 34 8.92 -17.56 -6.99
CA SER A 34 10.01 -18.29 -6.33
C SER A 34 11.31 -18.23 -7.15
N ALA A 35 11.23 -18.43 -8.47
CA ALA A 35 12.39 -18.31 -9.37
C ALA A 35 12.90 -16.86 -9.44
N THR A 36 11.99 -15.89 -9.49
CA THR A 36 12.32 -14.45 -9.47
C THR A 36 13.06 -14.09 -8.19
N ALA A 37 12.59 -14.55 -7.04
CA ALA A 37 13.23 -14.31 -5.74
C ALA A 37 14.65 -14.91 -5.68
N PHE A 38 14.83 -16.13 -6.18
CA PHE A 38 16.15 -16.77 -6.26
C PHE A 38 17.13 -15.96 -7.12
N PHE A 39 16.77 -15.66 -8.38
CA PHE A 39 17.68 -14.94 -9.27
C PHE A 39 17.93 -13.51 -8.83
N THR A 40 16.94 -12.85 -8.20
CA THR A 40 17.14 -11.53 -7.58
C THR A 40 18.15 -11.58 -6.43
N LEU A 41 18.01 -12.54 -5.52
CA LEU A 41 18.96 -12.72 -4.42
C LEU A 41 20.37 -13.05 -4.94
N LEU A 42 20.46 -13.88 -5.99
CA LEU A 42 21.72 -14.17 -6.68
C LEU A 42 22.34 -12.91 -7.31
N SER A 43 21.56 -12.11 -8.04
CA SER A 43 22.04 -10.85 -8.63
C SER A 43 22.53 -9.86 -7.57
N VAL A 44 21.80 -9.71 -6.46
CA VAL A 44 22.22 -8.84 -5.34
C VAL A 44 23.51 -9.38 -4.72
N TYR A 45 23.62 -10.69 -4.47
CA TYR A 45 24.84 -11.31 -3.96
C TYR A 45 26.03 -11.06 -4.89
N VAL A 46 25.88 -11.31 -6.19
CA VAL A 46 26.97 -11.15 -7.17
C VAL A 46 27.33 -9.68 -7.34
N ALA A 47 26.36 -8.75 -7.28
CA ALA A 47 26.62 -7.31 -7.28
C ALA A 47 27.43 -6.89 -6.04
N VAL A 48 27.13 -7.45 -4.85
CA VAL A 48 27.95 -7.24 -3.65
C VAL A 48 29.38 -7.77 -3.85
N ARG A 49 29.55 -8.95 -4.47
CA ARG A 49 30.88 -9.48 -4.80
C ARG A 49 31.63 -8.59 -5.78
N LEU A 50 30.94 -8.02 -6.77
CA LEU A 50 31.51 -7.07 -7.73
C LEU A 50 31.97 -5.76 -7.05
N ALA A 51 31.17 -5.23 -6.13
CA ALA A 51 31.48 -4.03 -5.33
C ALA A 51 32.67 -4.23 -4.38
N GLN A 52 32.88 -5.47 -3.93
CA GLN A 52 34.05 -5.85 -3.15
C GLN A 52 35.27 -5.94 -4.08
N ASN A 53 35.46 -7.10 -4.73
CA ASN A 53 36.68 -7.45 -5.46
C ASN A 53 36.44 -8.22 -6.78
N GLY A 54 35.18 -8.41 -7.18
CA GLY A 54 34.82 -9.23 -8.34
C GLY A 54 35.51 -8.79 -9.63
N GLY A 55 35.92 -9.75 -10.44
CA GLY A 55 36.49 -9.50 -11.77
C GLY A 55 35.48 -9.78 -12.88
N TRP A 56 35.98 -9.99 -14.08
CA TRP A 56 35.18 -10.36 -15.25
C TRP A 56 34.27 -11.58 -15.03
N PRO A 57 34.68 -12.68 -14.35
CA PRO A 57 33.78 -13.81 -14.08
C PRO A 57 32.57 -13.42 -13.22
N THR A 58 32.77 -12.53 -12.24
CA THR A 58 31.68 -12.01 -11.40
C THR A 58 30.71 -11.17 -12.23
N THR A 59 31.23 -10.35 -13.14
CA THR A 59 30.44 -9.58 -14.09
C THR A 59 29.62 -10.47 -15.02
N ILE A 60 30.22 -11.56 -15.52
CA ILE A 60 29.53 -12.54 -16.36
C ILE A 60 28.35 -13.13 -15.60
N LEU A 61 28.61 -13.68 -14.41
CA LEU A 61 27.56 -14.26 -13.57
C LEU A 61 26.48 -13.23 -13.20
N LEU A 62 26.85 -11.96 -12.99
CA LEU A 62 25.88 -10.90 -12.73
C LEU A 62 24.93 -10.73 -13.90
N GLY A 63 25.47 -10.60 -15.13
CA GLY A 63 24.65 -10.50 -16.34
C GLY A 63 23.75 -11.72 -16.55
N LEU A 64 24.29 -12.93 -16.40
CA LEU A 64 23.49 -14.16 -16.49
C LEU A 64 22.34 -14.18 -15.46
N SER A 65 22.62 -13.81 -14.20
CA SER A 65 21.60 -13.79 -13.14
C SER A 65 20.51 -12.75 -13.38
N ILE A 66 20.87 -11.55 -13.86
CA ILE A 66 19.89 -10.49 -14.16
C ILE A 66 19.01 -10.91 -15.34
N GLY A 67 19.60 -11.47 -16.40
CA GLY A 67 18.82 -11.96 -17.55
C GLY A 67 17.88 -13.11 -17.19
N ALA A 68 18.28 -14.00 -16.28
CA ALA A 68 17.40 -15.04 -15.74
C ALA A 68 16.27 -14.46 -14.88
N ALA A 69 16.56 -13.46 -14.04
CA ALA A 69 15.52 -12.75 -13.28
C ALA A 69 14.53 -12.04 -14.22
N MET A 70 15.02 -11.42 -15.29
CA MET A 70 14.19 -10.77 -16.33
C MET A 70 13.28 -11.75 -17.05
N ALA A 71 13.76 -12.98 -17.31
CA ALA A 71 12.95 -14.02 -17.96
C ALA A 71 11.76 -14.43 -17.10
N CYS A 72 11.92 -14.46 -15.76
CA CYS A 72 10.80 -14.69 -14.85
C CYS A 72 9.87 -13.47 -14.75
N ARG A 73 10.44 -12.26 -14.70
CA ARG A 73 9.69 -11.00 -14.65
C ARG A 73 10.50 -9.87 -15.26
N VAL A 74 10.03 -9.31 -16.38
CA VAL A 74 10.76 -8.30 -17.17
C VAL A 74 11.19 -7.06 -16.35
N THR A 75 10.41 -6.69 -15.33
CA THR A 75 10.72 -5.57 -14.42
C THR A 75 12.02 -5.76 -13.64
N MET A 76 12.54 -6.98 -13.54
CA MET A 76 13.85 -7.29 -12.94
C MET A 76 15.03 -6.73 -13.74
N ALA A 77 14.80 -6.17 -14.94
CA ALA A 77 15.79 -5.34 -15.63
C ALA A 77 16.32 -4.19 -14.75
N THR A 78 15.51 -3.74 -13.79
CA THR A 78 15.89 -2.76 -12.76
C THR A 78 17.08 -3.20 -11.89
N LEU A 79 17.39 -4.50 -11.81
CA LEU A 79 18.61 -5.00 -11.13
C LEU A 79 19.90 -4.47 -11.76
N GLY A 80 19.87 -4.00 -13.02
CA GLY A 80 21.00 -3.31 -13.65
C GLY A 80 21.46 -2.07 -12.86
N MET A 81 20.58 -1.42 -12.10
CA MET A 81 20.95 -0.33 -11.18
C MET A 81 21.94 -0.79 -10.11
N LEU A 82 21.85 -2.05 -9.65
CA LEU A 82 22.80 -2.60 -8.69
C LEU A 82 24.18 -2.85 -9.30
N ALA A 83 24.26 -3.20 -10.59
CA ALA A 83 25.53 -3.32 -11.29
C ALA A 83 26.26 -1.96 -11.36
N VAL A 84 25.52 -0.90 -11.71
CA VAL A 84 26.04 0.48 -11.72
C VAL A 84 26.46 0.92 -10.32
N LEU A 85 25.60 0.71 -9.31
CA LEU A 85 25.87 1.07 -7.92
C LEU A 85 27.08 0.32 -7.34
N ALA A 86 27.23 -0.97 -7.66
CA ALA A 86 28.37 -1.79 -7.25
C ALA A 86 29.70 -1.21 -7.74
N VAL A 87 29.74 -0.89 -9.04
CA VAL A 87 30.94 -0.35 -9.68
C VAL A 87 31.22 1.09 -9.21
N ALA A 88 30.19 1.92 -9.07
CA ALA A 88 30.32 3.28 -8.53
C ALA A 88 30.87 3.27 -7.10
N GLN A 89 30.33 2.41 -6.22
CA GLN A 89 30.82 2.22 -4.86
C GLN A 89 32.29 1.82 -4.85
N ARG A 90 32.70 0.92 -5.77
CA ARG A 90 34.09 0.45 -5.86
C ARG A 90 35.05 1.52 -6.38
N LEU A 91 34.67 2.28 -7.41
CA LEU A 91 35.46 3.40 -7.93
C LEU A 91 35.64 4.49 -6.88
N TRP A 92 34.57 4.82 -6.15
CA TRP A 92 34.62 5.79 -5.06
C TRP A 92 35.52 5.31 -3.92
N ALA A 93 35.39 4.04 -3.54
CA ALA A 93 36.24 3.41 -2.53
C ALA A 93 37.73 3.40 -2.89
N ALA A 94 38.07 3.27 -4.18
CA ALA A 94 39.46 3.22 -4.65
C ALA A 94 40.18 4.58 -4.59
N ARG A 95 39.45 5.70 -4.43
CA ARG A 95 40.02 7.05 -4.32
C ARG A 95 40.58 7.38 -2.93
N ASN A 96 40.19 6.61 -1.92
CA ASN A 96 40.51 6.88 -0.53
C ASN A 96 41.50 5.81 -0.02
N ASP A 97 42.80 6.15 0.07
CA ASP A 97 43.88 5.31 0.64
C ASP A 97 43.77 5.25 2.18
N VAL A 98 42.58 4.92 2.69
CA VAL A 98 42.41 4.60 4.11
C VAL A 98 42.80 3.14 4.28
N SER A 99 44.01 2.91 4.81
CA SER A 99 44.42 1.59 5.28
C SER A 99 43.33 1.06 6.22
N PRO A 100 42.88 -0.21 6.08
CA PRO A 100 41.89 -0.77 6.98
C PRO A 100 42.46 -0.74 8.39
N ALA A 101 42.02 0.24 9.18
CA ALA A 101 42.41 0.36 10.58
C ALA A 101 42.02 -0.94 11.29
N SER A 102 42.92 -1.38 12.14
CA SER A 102 42.95 -2.65 12.83
C SER A 102 41.60 -3.19 13.30
N ASP A 103 41.52 -4.51 13.11
CA ASP A 103 40.73 -5.49 13.81
C ASP A 103 39.23 -5.70 13.48
N VAL A 104 38.96 -7.01 13.37
CA VAL A 104 37.70 -7.75 13.41
C VAL A 104 37.07 -8.13 12.06
N TYR A 105 37.22 -7.41 10.94
CA TYR A 105 36.39 -7.66 9.73
C TYR A 105 37.18 -7.90 8.42
N TYR A 106 37.04 -9.08 7.79
CA TYR A 106 37.68 -9.41 6.50
C TYR A 106 37.00 -8.65 5.35
N ILE A 107 37.70 -7.65 4.79
CA ILE A 107 37.41 -7.07 3.48
C ILE A 107 38.61 -7.45 2.62
N PRO A 108 38.44 -8.29 1.57
CA PRO A 108 39.57 -8.67 0.75
C PRO A 108 40.16 -7.42 0.08
N ALA A 109 41.49 -7.40 -0.11
CA ALA A 109 42.20 -6.23 -0.63
C ALA A 109 41.63 -5.77 -1.98
N ARG A 110 41.14 -4.52 -2.05
CA ARG A 110 40.43 -4.01 -3.23
C ARG A 110 41.36 -3.90 -4.43
N ARG A 111 41.15 -4.73 -5.45
CA ARG A 111 41.84 -4.58 -6.74
C ARG A 111 41.42 -3.25 -7.37
N ARG A 112 42.37 -2.32 -7.55
CA ARG A 112 42.12 -1.02 -8.20
C ARG A 112 41.42 -1.26 -9.54
N LEU A 113 40.30 -0.55 -9.74
CA LEU A 113 39.48 -0.63 -10.93
C LEU A 113 39.58 0.71 -11.65
N THR A 114 39.97 0.69 -12.92
CA THR A 114 39.99 1.89 -13.76
C THR A 114 38.57 2.22 -14.21
N PHE A 115 38.30 3.47 -14.56
CA PHE A 115 36.99 3.86 -15.10
C PHE A 115 36.61 3.04 -16.35
N TRP A 116 37.54 2.80 -17.26
CA TRP A 116 37.29 2.01 -18.47
C TRP A 116 36.98 0.54 -18.21
N SER A 117 37.68 -0.09 -17.26
CA SER A 117 37.35 -1.47 -16.87
C SER A 117 36.00 -1.55 -16.16
N ALA A 118 35.68 -0.56 -15.32
CA ALA A 118 34.37 -0.39 -14.73
C ALA A 118 33.25 -0.27 -15.78
N ALA A 119 33.41 0.62 -16.77
CA ALA A 119 32.47 0.79 -17.86
C ALA A 119 32.30 -0.49 -18.69
N GLY A 120 33.42 -1.13 -19.06
CA GLY A 120 33.40 -2.40 -19.79
C GLY A 120 32.70 -3.53 -19.03
N MET A 121 32.81 -3.56 -17.70
CA MET A 121 32.08 -4.52 -16.87
C MET A 121 30.57 -4.26 -16.88
N VAL A 122 30.12 -3.01 -16.74
CA VAL A 122 28.69 -2.68 -16.80
C VAL A 122 28.10 -3.03 -18.16
N VAL A 123 28.81 -2.69 -19.25
CA VAL A 123 28.40 -3.03 -20.62
C VAL A 123 28.32 -4.54 -20.79
N LEU A 124 29.34 -5.29 -20.36
CA LEU A 124 29.35 -6.75 -20.45
C LEU A 124 28.17 -7.38 -19.68
N ALA A 125 27.91 -6.92 -18.45
CA ALA A 125 26.78 -7.42 -17.67
C ALA A 125 25.44 -7.12 -18.38
N GLY A 126 25.28 -5.94 -18.97
CA GLY A 126 24.09 -5.57 -19.74
C GLY A 126 23.89 -6.45 -20.98
N VAL A 127 24.93 -6.64 -21.79
CA VAL A 127 24.89 -7.52 -22.97
C VAL A 127 24.53 -8.96 -22.57
N LEU A 128 25.18 -9.51 -21.54
CA LEU A 128 24.88 -10.86 -21.08
C LEU A 128 23.48 -11.00 -20.47
N SER A 129 22.94 -9.95 -19.85
CA SER A 129 21.56 -9.94 -19.39
C SER A 129 20.58 -10.07 -20.56
N ILE A 130 20.80 -9.32 -21.65
CA ILE A 130 19.98 -9.40 -22.86
C ILE A 130 20.11 -10.77 -23.53
N LEU A 131 21.32 -11.30 -23.66
CA LEU A 131 21.55 -12.62 -24.27
C LEU A 131 20.91 -13.75 -23.46
N THR A 132 20.99 -13.67 -22.13
CA THR A 132 20.36 -14.66 -21.25
C THR A 132 18.85 -14.55 -21.28
N PHE A 133 18.30 -13.33 -21.30
CA PHE A 133 16.87 -13.10 -21.49
C PHE A 133 16.38 -13.65 -22.84
N ARG A 134 17.15 -13.42 -23.92
CA ARG A 134 16.86 -13.99 -25.24
C ARG A 134 16.81 -15.52 -25.23
N MET A 135 17.74 -16.15 -24.50
CA MET A 135 17.81 -17.61 -24.37
C MET A 135 16.67 -18.20 -23.55
N LEU A 136 16.30 -17.55 -22.44
CA LEU A 136 15.32 -18.07 -21.48
C LEU A 136 13.88 -17.64 -21.78
N GLN A 137 13.68 -16.58 -22.56
CA GLN A 137 12.38 -16.08 -22.98
C GLN A 137 12.31 -15.92 -24.50
N PRO A 138 12.36 -17.02 -25.28
CA PRO A 138 12.39 -16.94 -26.74
C PRO A 138 11.12 -16.32 -27.34
N ASP A 139 9.96 -16.50 -26.70
CA ASP A 139 8.66 -15.99 -27.14
C ASP A 139 8.54 -14.46 -27.08
N ALA A 140 9.48 -13.77 -26.44
CA ALA A 140 9.54 -12.31 -26.45
C ALA A 140 10.01 -11.73 -27.81
N PHE A 141 10.38 -12.58 -28.77
CA PHE A 141 11.00 -12.19 -30.04
C PHE A 141 10.34 -12.85 -31.25
N VAL A 142 10.37 -12.18 -32.40
CA VAL A 142 9.66 -12.60 -33.62
C VAL A 142 10.26 -13.86 -34.26
N GLY A 143 11.59 -13.93 -34.33
CA GLY A 143 12.30 -14.98 -35.07
C GLY A 143 12.71 -16.18 -34.22
N SER A 144 12.82 -17.35 -34.85
CA SER A 144 13.44 -18.55 -34.24
C SER A 144 14.97 -18.47 -34.21
N SER A 145 15.58 -17.57 -34.99
CA SER A 145 17.03 -17.32 -34.97
C SER A 145 17.42 -16.61 -33.68
N PHE A 146 18.44 -17.12 -32.99
CA PHE A 146 18.96 -16.53 -31.76
C PHE A 146 19.35 -15.04 -31.92
N PHE A 147 19.84 -14.66 -33.10
CA PHE A 147 20.30 -13.29 -33.40
C PHE A 147 19.18 -12.33 -33.85
N ASP A 148 17.95 -12.82 -34.06
CA ASP A 148 16.80 -11.94 -34.31
C ASP A 148 16.31 -11.34 -32.98
N LEU A 149 16.73 -10.10 -32.70
CA LEU A 149 16.40 -9.35 -31.48
C LEU A 149 15.16 -8.47 -31.64
N ARG A 150 14.41 -8.59 -32.74
CA ARG A 150 13.14 -7.87 -32.90
C ARG A 150 12.13 -8.40 -31.90
N ILE A 151 11.60 -7.50 -31.06
CA ILE A 151 10.62 -7.84 -30.03
C ILE A 151 9.29 -8.20 -30.70
N GLU A 152 8.68 -9.28 -30.24
CA GLU A 152 7.37 -9.74 -30.71
C GLU A 152 6.28 -8.71 -30.32
N PRO A 153 5.50 -8.17 -31.27
CA PRO A 153 4.45 -7.19 -30.96
C PRO A 153 3.41 -7.69 -29.94
N ARG A 154 3.06 -8.98 -29.99
CA ARG A 154 2.17 -9.62 -29.00
C ARG A 154 2.74 -9.55 -27.58
N PHE A 155 4.05 -9.74 -27.42
CA PHE A 155 4.71 -9.64 -26.12
C PHE A 155 4.58 -8.22 -25.55
N ILE A 156 4.78 -7.19 -26.37
CA ILE A 156 4.61 -5.79 -25.96
C ILE A 156 3.17 -5.52 -25.53
N SER A 157 2.19 -5.96 -26.33
CA SER A 157 0.76 -5.83 -26.02
C SER A 157 0.41 -6.48 -24.67
N ASN A 158 0.89 -7.71 -24.43
CA ASN A 158 0.64 -8.41 -23.17
C ASN A 158 1.24 -7.68 -21.97
N ILE A 159 2.46 -7.13 -22.10
CA ILE A 159 3.09 -6.34 -21.04
C ILE A 159 2.32 -5.03 -20.77
N GLN A 160 1.79 -4.38 -21.81
CA GLN A 160 0.95 -3.20 -21.66
C GLN A 160 -0.38 -3.53 -20.96
N GLU A 161 -1.03 -4.62 -21.33
CA GLU A 161 -2.29 -5.07 -20.72
C GLU A 161 -2.10 -5.46 -19.24
N ILE A 162 -1.09 -6.27 -18.93
CA ILE A 162 -0.73 -6.61 -17.55
C ILE A 162 -0.35 -5.35 -16.76
N GLY A 163 0.39 -4.44 -17.39
CA GLY A 163 0.73 -3.13 -16.81
C GLY A 163 -0.51 -2.32 -16.44
N ALA A 164 -1.50 -2.23 -17.34
CA ALA A 164 -2.75 -1.53 -17.10
C ALA A 164 -3.56 -2.20 -15.97
N ALA A 165 -3.63 -3.54 -15.94
CA ALA A 165 -4.33 -4.28 -14.88
C ALA A 165 -3.69 -4.06 -13.50
N VAL A 166 -2.36 -4.18 -13.41
CA VAL A 166 -1.61 -4.01 -12.16
C VAL A 166 -1.60 -2.56 -11.67
N ASN A 167 -1.66 -1.57 -12.57
CA ASN A 167 -1.83 -0.16 -12.20
C ASN A 167 -3.28 0.25 -11.91
N GLY A 168 -4.25 -0.66 -12.08
CA GLY A 168 -5.68 -0.39 -11.89
C GLY A 168 -6.28 0.51 -12.97
N GLU A 169 -5.60 0.67 -14.10
CA GLU A 169 -6.08 1.38 -15.29
C GLU A 169 -7.10 0.52 -16.05
N ALA A 170 -6.85 -0.80 -16.11
CA ALA A 170 -7.84 -1.77 -16.55
C ALA A 170 -8.69 -2.20 -15.35
N ASP A 171 -10.00 -1.96 -15.45
CA ASP A 171 -10.93 -2.34 -14.40
C ASP A 171 -11.30 -3.81 -14.55
N SER A 172 -10.89 -4.62 -13.56
CA SER A 172 -11.13 -6.06 -13.54
C SER A 172 -11.53 -6.52 -12.13
N PRO A 173 -12.34 -7.59 -11.99
CA PRO A 173 -12.81 -8.05 -10.68
C PRO A 173 -11.71 -8.28 -9.63
N PRO A 174 -10.56 -8.93 -9.94
CA PRO A 174 -9.50 -9.14 -8.95
C PRO A 174 -8.94 -7.83 -8.38
N SER A 175 -9.01 -6.72 -9.13
CA SER A 175 -8.46 -5.43 -8.72
C SER A 175 -9.29 -4.73 -7.63
N GLN A 176 -10.56 -5.12 -7.45
CA GLN A 176 -11.47 -4.49 -6.50
C GLN A 176 -11.06 -4.72 -5.03
N GLN A 177 -10.32 -5.80 -4.74
CA GLN A 177 -9.83 -6.11 -3.40
C GLN A 177 -8.93 -5.00 -2.80
N TRP A 178 -8.27 -4.22 -3.65
CA TRP A 178 -7.38 -3.13 -3.25
C TRP A 178 -8.09 -1.78 -3.10
N VAL A 179 -9.38 -1.68 -3.44
CA VAL A 179 -10.13 -0.42 -3.35
C VAL A 179 -10.12 0.11 -1.91
N GLY A 180 -9.73 1.36 -1.73
CA GLY A 180 -9.67 1.99 -0.39
C GLY A 180 -8.61 1.42 0.56
N ARG A 181 -7.66 0.60 0.08
CA ARG A 181 -6.50 0.16 0.89
C ARG A 181 -5.42 1.23 0.87
N VAL A 182 -4.78 1.44 2.03
CA VAL A 182 -3.68 2.41 2.15
C VAL A 182 -2.42 1.83 1.52
N ARG A 183 -1.92 2.51 0.48
CA ARG A 183 -0.66 2.16 -0.20
C ARG A 183 0.50 2.04 0.78
N TYR A 184 1.46 1.18 0.49
CA TYR A 184 2.60 0.80 1.35
C TYR A 184 2.21 0.11 2.66
N LEU A 185 1.25 0.65 3.42
CA LEU A 185 0.82 0.10 4.70
C LEU A 185 0.17 -1.27 4.53
N PHE A 186 -0.73 -1.43 3.57
CA PHE A 186 -1.36 -2.73 3.30
C PHE A 186 -0.34 -3.80 2.90
N ALA A 187 0.60 -3.47 2.03
CA ALA A 187 1.68 -4.38 1.64
C ALA A 187 2.59 -4.73 2.82
N LEU A 188 3.02 -3.74 3.60
CA LEU A 188 3.85 -3.94 4.78
C LEU A 188 3.14 -4.80 5.84
N GLN A 189 1.86 -4.54 6.08
CA GLN A 189 1.04 -5.31 7.00
C GLN A 189 0.99 -6.78 6.59
N ASN A 190 0.71 -7.07 5.32
CA ASN A 190 0.65 -8.46 4.84
C ASN A 190 2.01 -9.15 4.90
N MET A 191 3.09 -8.45 4.54
CA MET A 191 4.44 -9.00 4.68
C MET A 191 4.80 -9.32 6.13
N VAL A 192 4.52 -8.41 7.06
CA VAL A 192 4.94 -8.53 8.46
C VAL A 192 4.06 -9.49 9.25
N ILE A 193 2.74 -9.38 9.14
CA ILE A 193 1.81 -10.17 9.95
C ILE A 193 1.72 -11.60 9.41
N TRP A 194 1.49 -11.76 8.10
CA TRP A 194 1.13 -13.04 7.51
C TRP A 194 2.33 -13.73 6.84
N GLY A 195 3.03 -13.05 5.95
CA GLY A 195 4.09 -13.68 5.15
C GLY A 195 5.34 -14.07 5.94
N MET A 196 5.85 -13.17 6.77
CA MET A 196 7.02 -13.41 7.64
C MET A 196 6.63 -13.91 9.04
N GLY A 197 5.43 -13.56 9.51
CA GLY A 197 5.08 -13.63 10.92
C GLY A 197 5.65 -12.45 11.71
N LEU A 198 4.91 -12.00 12.73
CA LEU A 198 5.21 -10.76 13.47
C LEU A 198 6.67 -10.66 13.96
N ALA A 199 7.22 -11.77 14.49
CA ALA A 199 8.55 -11.77 15.06
C ALA A 199 9.65 -11.52 14.02
N LEU A 200 9.65 -12.28 12.92
CA LEU A 200 10.61 -12.08 11.82
C LEU A 200 10.34 -10.76 11.09
N GLY A 201 9.08 -10.46 10.77
CA GLY A 201 8.68 -9.27 10.04
C GLY A 201 9.14 -7.98 10.72
N LEU A 202 8.82 -7.81 12.01
CA LEU A 202 9.25 -6.63 12.76
C LEU A 202 10.77 -6.57 12.88
N THR A 203 11.43 -7.69 13.18
CA THR A 203 12.89 -7.74 13.33
C THR A 203 13.60 -7.36 12.03
N ALA A 204 13.13 -7.85 10.88
CA ALA A 204 13.71 -7.59 9.57
C ALA A 204 13.60 -6.11 9.17
N TRP A 205 12.40 -5.51 9.33
CA TRP A 205 12.19 -4.11 8.99
C TRP A 205 12.91 -3.15 9.94
N LEU A 206 12.90 -3.43 11.25
CA LEU A 206 13.68 -2.66 12.23
C LEU A 206 15.19 -2.77 11.96
N ALA A 207 15.68 -3.95 11.57
CA ALA A 207 17.07 -4.15 11.19
C ALA A 207 17.45 -3.39 9.92
N TRP A 208 16.56 -3.35 8.92
CA TRP A 208 16.74 -2.56 7.70
C TRP A 208 16.78 -1.05 8.00
N VAL A 209 15.87 -0.53 8.85
CA VAL A 209 15.89 0.86 9.32
C VAL A 209 17.19 1.16 10.09
N TRP A 210 17.63 0.25 10.96
CA TRP A 210 18.88 0.40 11.71
C TRP A 210 20.12 0.43 10.79
N ALA A 211 20.13 -0.37 9.72
CA ALA A 211 21.18 -0.30 8.71
C ALA A 211 21.17 1.04 7.95
N GLY A 212 19.98 1.54 7.60
CA GLY A 212 19.79 2.87 7.00
C GLY A 212 20.29 4.01 7.89
N ALA A 213 19.97 3.97 9.19
CA ALA A 213 20.47 4.94 10.16
C ALA A 213 22.00 4.93 10.28
N GLN A 214 22.65 3.76 10.15
CA GLN A 214 24.12 3.68 10.11
C GLN A 214 24.71 4.26 8.83
N LEU A 215 24.05 4.07 7.68
CA LEU A 215 24.44 4.69 6.41
C LEU A 215 24.33 6.22 6.51
N ALA A 216 23.18 6.74 6.97
CA ALA A 216 22.94 8.18 7.11
C ALA A 216 23.94 8.84 8.06
N ARG A 217 24.20 8.23 9.24
CA ARG A 217 25.22 8.72 10.17
C ARG A 217 26.62 8.69 9.55
N GLY A 218 26.98 7.62 8.86
CA GLY A 218 28.26 7.53 8.16
C GLY A 218 28.43 8.61 7.09
N MET A 219 27.37 8.90 6.33
CA MET A 219 27.35 10.00 5.35
C MET A 219 27.52 11.35 6.02
N TRP A 220 26.81 11.58 7.14
CA TRP A 220 26.94 12.81 7.93
C TRP A 220 28.37 13.00 8.45
N ASP A 221 28.97 11.98 9.05
CA ASP A 221 30.35 12.07 9.56
C ASP A 221 31.39 12.29 8.46
N ALA A 222 31.17 11.71 7.28
CA ALA A 222 32.02 11.96 6.11
C ALA A 222 31.87 13.40 5.61
N TRP A 223 30.64 13.93 5.61
CA TRP A 223 30.34 15.30 5.23
C TRP A 223 30.91 16.32 6.22
N THR A 224 30.83 16.06 7.53
CA THR A 224 31.41 16.91 8.59
C THR A 224 32.91 16.70 8.78
N GLY A 225 33.55 15.79 8.02
CA GLY A 225 34.98 15.51 8.10
C GLY A 225 35.43 14.74 9.35
N THR A 226 34.50 14.22 10.16
CA THR A 226 34.76 13.64 11.49
C THR A 226 35.04 12.13 11.49
N GLY A 227 34.81 11.41 10.39
CA GLY A 227 35.17 9.98 10.35
C GLY A 227 34.77 9.15 9.12
N TRP A 228 35.59 9.16 8.08
CA TRP A 228 35.43 8.36 6.85
C TRP A 228 35.38 6.84 7.07
N ALA A 229 36.05 6.33 8.11
CA ALA A 229 36.06 4.91 8.46
C ALA A 229 34.66 4.38 8.87
N ARG A 230 33.75 5.23 9.33
CA ARG A 230 32.37 4.82 9.66
C ARG A 230 31.54 4.61 8.40
N LEU A 231 31.63 5.52 7.43
CA LEU A 231 30.98 5.39 6.13
C LEU A 231 31.43 4.12 5.41
N GLN A 232 32.73 3.85 5.33
CA GLN A 232 33.25 2.63 4.69
C GLN A 232 32.69 1.34 5.31
N ARG A 233 32.49 1.31 6.63
CA ARG A 233 31.84 0.16 7.30
C ARG A 233 30.36 0.05 6.98
N ALA A 234 29.66 1.18 6.89
CA ALA A 234 28.23 1.20 6.58
C ALA A 234 27.96 0.79 5.11
N LEU A 235 28.88 1.09 4.19
CA LEU A 235 28.77 0.79 2.76
C LEU A 235 28.57 -0.69 2.42
N ARG A 236 28.83 -1.61 3.36
CA ARG A 236 28.53 -3.04 3.18
C ARG A 236 27.02 -3.33 3.07
N HIS A 237 26.19 -2.44 3.61
CA HIS A 237 24.74 -2.58 3.57
C HIS A 237 24.12 -1.92 2.34
N THR A 238 24.86 -1.09 1.59
CA THR A 238 24.31 -0.19 0.57
C THR A 238 23.48 -0.91 -0.49
N LEU A 239 24.03 -1.94 -1.14
CA LEU A 239 23.33 -2.65 -2.22
C LEU A 239 22.03 -3.34 -1.75
N PRO A 240 22.04 -4.24 -0.74
CA PRO A 240 20.82 -4.88 -0.29
C PRO A 240 19.85 -3.88 0.36
N TRP A 241 20.35 -2.85 1.05
CA TRP A 241 19.51 -1.80 1.62
C TRP A 241 18.80 -0.99 0.53
N PHE A 242 19.56 -0.56 -0.50
CA PHE A 242 19.04 0.17 -1.65
C PHE A 242 18.01 -0.65 -2.40
N TRP A 243 18.27 -1.93 -2.67
CA TRP A 243 17.33 -2.77 -3.41
C TRP A 243 15.99 -2.94 -2.67
N ILE A 244 16.02 -3.19 -1.35
CA ILE A 244 14.80 -3.23 -0.54
C ILE A 244 14.05 -1.90 -0.60
N GLY A 245 14.75 -0.78 -0.37
CA GLY A 245 14.14 0.55 -0.37
C GLY A 245 13.55 0.93 -1.72
N PHE A 246 14.32 0.74 -2.80
CA PHE A 246 13.89 0.99 -4.16
C PHE A 246 12.67 0.17 -4.53
N TYR A 247 12.76 -1.17 -4.40
CA TYR A 247 11.70 -2.03 -4.87
C TYR A 247 10.44 -1.92 -4.02
N PHE A 248 10.57 -1.81 -2.70
CA PHE A 248 9.40 -1.61 -1.83
C PHE A 248 8.69 -0.29 -2.15
N THR A 249 9.45 0.79 -2.38
CA THR A 249 8.87 2.09 -2.75
C THR A 249 8.22 2.05 -4.13
N TRP A 250 8.88 1.41 -5.09
CA TRP A 250 8.35 1.31 -6.45
C TRP A 250 7.10 0.42 -6.51
N GLN A 251 7.18 -0.82 -6.00
CA GLN A 251 6.07 -1.77 -5.98
C GLN A 251 4.91 -1.31 -5.08
N GLY A 252 5.20 -0.61 -3.98
CA GLY A 252 4.18 -0.07 -3.08
C GLY A 252 3.44 1.15 -3.62
N GLY A 253 3.99 1.81 -4.63
CA GLY A 253 3.35 2.91 -5.35
C GLY A 253 2.31 2.45 -6.39
N ILE A 254 2.38 1.19 -6.80
CA ILE A 254 1.50 0.55 -7.79
C ILE A 254 0.14 0.18 -7.13
N PHE A 255 -0.94 0.16 -7.92
CA PHE A 255 -2.29 -0.14 -7.42
C PHE A 255 -2.46 -1.58 -6.94
N GLY A 256 -1.90 -2.57 -7.66
CA GLY A 256 -1.84 -3.96 -7.24
C GLY A 256 -0.87 -4.16 -6.08
N MET A 257 -1.41 -4.39 -4.88
CA MET A 257 -0.63 -4.43 -3.63
C MET A 257 -0.34 -5.84 -3.12
N THR A 258 -0.41 -6.87 -3.98
CA THR A 258 -0.22 -8.27 -3.52
C THR A 258 1.17 -8.49 -2.91
N MET A 259 1.22 -9.09 -1.73
CA MET A 259 2.43 -9.45 -0.99
C MET A 259 3.32 -10.40 -1.80
N ARG A 260 2.75 -11.21 -2.71
CA ARG A 260 3.49 -12.14 -3.58
C ARG A 260 4.55 -11.41 -4.41
N TYR A 261 4.25 -10.18 -4.84
CA TYR A 261 5.21 -9.38 -5.61
C TYR A 261 6.43 -8.94 -4.79
N TYR A 262 6.33 -8.98 -3.46
CA TYR A 262 7.43 -8.65 -2.55
C TYR A 262 8.27 -9.86 -2.14
N LEU A 263 7.97 -11.08 -2.61
CA LEU A 263 8.71 -12.30 -2.24
C LEU A 263 10.23 -12.14 -2.42
N GLN A 264 10.64 -11.48 -3.50
CA GLN A 264 12.06 -11.26 -3.82
C GLN A 264 12.81 -10.43 -2.75
N LEU A 265 12.09 -9.71 -1.88
CA LEU A 265 12.68 -9.01 -0.73
C LEU A 265 12.91 -9.89 0.50
N TYR A 266 12.22 -11.03 0.62
CA TYR A 266 12.22 -11.84 1.85
C TYR A 266 13.60 -12.34 2.21
N GLY A 267 14.38 -12.80 1.22
CA GLY A 267 15.76 -13.26 1.46
C GLY A 267 16.67 -12.15 2.00
N LEU A 268 16.54 -10.93 1.51
CA LEU A 268 17.34 -9.79 1.97
C LEU A 268 16.86 -9.26 3.33
N LEU A 269 15.55 -9.28 3.57
CA LEU A 269 14.96 -8.91 4.86
C LEU A 269 15.37 -9.92 5.95
N ALA A 270 15.34 -11.22 5.65
CA ALA A 270 15.87 -12.26 6.52
C ALA A 270 17.39 -12.09 6.77
N LEU A 271 18.16 -11.65 5.76
CA LEU A 271 19.57 -11.31 5.92
C LEU A 271 19.78 -10.15 6.91
N PHE A 272 18.97 -9.09 6.84
CA PHE A 272 19.02 -8.00 7.81
C PHE A 272 18.61 -8.46 9.21
N ALA A 273 17.58 -9.29 9.35
CA ALA A 273 17.18 -9.87 10.63
C ALA A 273 18.32 -10.70 11.24
N GLY A 274 18.91 -11.63 10.47
CA GLY A 274 20.04 -12.46 10.92
C GLY A 274 21.26 -11.62 11.29
N TRP A 275 21.58 -10.60 10.52
CA TRP A 275 22.65 -9.64 10.84
C TRP A 275 22.39 -8.90 12.17
N ALA A 276 21.17 -8.40 12.39
CA ALA A 276 20.84 -7.65 13.60
C ALA A 276 20.82 -8.55 14.84
N LEU A 277 20.25 -9.76 14.73
CA LEU A 277 20.21 -10.72 15.83
C LEU A 277 21.60 -11.19 16.24
N VAL A 278 22.46 -11.54 15.28
CA VAL A 278 23.84 -11.93 15.61
C VAL A 278 24.63 -10.73 16.15
N ARG A 279 24.39 -9.52 15.64
CA ARG A 279 25.01 -8.32 16.22
C ARG A 279 24.53 -8.03 17.64
N ALA A 280 23.29 -8.36 17.99
CA ALA A 280 22.79 -8.26 19.35
C ALA A 280 23.48 -9.28 20.29
N LEU A 281 23.84 -10.47 19.80
CA LEU A 281 24.65 -11.46 20.54
C LEU A 281 26.07 -10.95 20.84
N ASP A 282 26.66 -10.25 19.87
CA ASP A 282 28.00 -9.67 19.98
C ASP A 282 28.02 -8.38 20.82
N PHE A 283 26.85 -7.78 21.08
CA PHE A 283 26.73 -6.56 21.87
C PHE A 283 27.07 -6.86 23.33
N ARG A 284 28.26 -6.44 23.78
CA ARG A 284 28.61 -6.42 25.20
C ARG A 284 27.70 -5.40 25.87
N LEU A 285 26.74 -5.85 26.69
CA LEU A 285 26.01 -4.97 27.59
C LEU A 285 27.07 -4.27 28.46
N LEU A 286 27.15 -2.94 28.36
CA LEU A 286 28.08 -2.02 29.06
C LEU A 286 28.07 -2.12 30.60
N ILE A 287 27.34 -3.08 31.16
CA ILE A 287 27.19 -3.32 32.60
C ILE A 287 28.44 -4.03 33.17
N SER A 288 29.33 -4.60 32.35
CA SER A 288 30.51 -5.35 32.84
C SER A 288 31.72 -4.52 33.22
N ASP A 289 31.81 -3.26 32.80
CA ASP A 289 33.06 -2.50 32.95
C ASP A 289 33.17 -1.79 34.31
N TRP A 290 32.11 -1.83 35.13
CA TRP A 290 32.03 -1.05 36.38
C TRP A 290 32.01 -1.88 37.68
N ARG A 291 31.95 -3.21 37.65
CA ARG A 291 31.93 -4.03 38.89
C ARG A 291 32.68 -5.36 38.75
N PRO A 292 33.36 -5.82 39.83
CA PRO A 292 34.13 -7.06 39.83
C PRO A 292 33.24 -8.28 39.55
N ARG A 293 33.82 -9.24 38.82
CA ARG A 293 33.26 -10.50 38.34
C ARG A 293 32.56 -11.31 39.44
N ARG A 294 31.27 -11.06 39.71
CA ARG A 294 30.41 -12.03 40.40
C ARG A 294 29.89 -13.04 39.37
N ALA A 295 30.35 -14.30 39.47
CA ALA A 295 30.09 -15.38 38.51
C ALA A 295 28.61 -15.56 38.11
N ARG A 296 27.67 -15.30 39.05
CA ARG A 296 26.22 -15.50 38.85
C ARG A 296 25.54 -14.44 37.96
N LEU A 297 26.02 -13.20 37.96
CA LEU A 297 25.48 -12.14 37.08
C LEU A 297 26.02 -12.27 35.65
N TYR A 298 27.26 -12.74 35.52
CA TYR A 298 27.89 -13.00 34.23
C TYR A 298 27.25 -14.21 33.51
N SER A 299 26.84 -15.25 34.25
CA SER A 299 26.09 -16.38 33.70
C SER A 299 24.69 -15.98 33.20
N LEU A 300 24.00 -15.07 33.90
CA LEU A 300 22.71 -14.53 33.46
C LEU A 300 22.85 -13.67 32.20
N GLN A 301 23.88 -12.84 32.10
CA GLN A 301 24.17 -12.04 30.90
C GLN A 301 24.46 -12.93 29.67
N ALA A 302 25.19 -14.03 29.88
CA ALA A 302 25.50 -14.99 28.83
C ALA A 302 24.23 -15.66 28.24
N ALA A 303 23.17 -15.81 29.05
CA ALA A 303 21.87 -16.34 28.62
C ALA A 303 20.96 -15.25 28.02
N VAL A 304 20.87 -14.06 28.65
CA VAL A 304 19.97 -12.98 28.23
C VAL A 304 20.26 -12.50 26.80
N ARG A 305 21.52 -12.48 26.36
CA ARG A 305 21.87 -12.09 24.99
C ARG A 305 21.24 -12.98 23.92
N TRP A 306 20.97 -14.26 24.22
CA TRP A 306 20.36 -15.20 23.28
C TRP A 306 18.85 -15.03 23.16
N VAL A 307 18.20 -14.38 24.13
CA VAL A 307 16.75 -14.25 24.20
C VAL A 307 16.15 -13.67 22.91
N PRO A 308 16.66 -12.57 22.31
CA PRO A 308 16.09 -12.05 21.07
C PRO A 308 16.17 -13.07 19.92
N LEU A 309 17.29 -13.77 19.75
CA LEU A 309 17.45 -14.77 18.70
C LEU A 309 16.51 -15.96 18.92
N VAL A 310 16.51 -16.53 20.12
CA VAL A 310 15.66 -17.68 20.47
C VAL A 310 14.20 -17.33 20.33
N LEU A 311 13.78 -16.16 20.81
CA LEU A 311 12.39 -15.71 20.72
C LEU A 311 11.96 -15.52 19.27
N VAL A 312 12.76 -14.83 18.45
CA VAL A 312 12.42 -14.61 17.04
C VAL A 312 12.36 -15.94 16.28
N VAL A 313 13.34 -16.82 16.45
CA VAL A 313 13.34 -18.13 15.80
C VAL A 313 12.17 -18.99 16.27
N ALA A 314 11.90 -19.06 17.57
CA ALA A 314 10.82 -19.87 18.13
C ALA A 314 9.43 -19.38 17.68
N LEU A 315 9.19 -18.07 17.68
CA LEU A 315 7.91 -17.51 17.21
C LEU A 315 7.74 -17.65 15.70
N THR A 316 8.82 -17.50 14.93
CA THR A 316 8.79 -17.72 13.47
C THR A 316 8.52 -19.19 13.16
N LEU A 317 9.18 -20.11 13.87
CA LEU A 317 8.94 -21.55 13.79
C LEU A 317 7.50 -21.91 14.19
N ALA A 318 6.98 -21.32 15.25
CA ALA A 318 5.60 -21.56 15.70
C ALA A 318 4.60 -21.13 14.62
N TRP A 319 4.83 -19.98 13.97
CA TRP A 319 4.00 -19.53 12.85
C TRP A 319 4.12 -20.46 11.63
N ALA A 320 5.34 -20.83 11.25
CA ALA A 320 5.58 -21.78 10.15
C ALA A 320 4.90 -23.13 10.39
N TYR A 321 5.06 -23.66 11.61
CA TYR A 321 4.42 -24.90 12.03
C TYR A 321 2.90 -24.76 11.95
N ALA A 322 2.34 -23.68 12.49
CA ALA A 322 0.90 -23.46 12.46
C ALA A 322 0.35 -23.39 11.02
N PHE A 323 1.05 -22.67 10.15
CA PHE A 323 0.70 -22.53 8.74
C PHE A 323 0.75 -23.88 8.02
N THR A 324 1.84 -24.65 8.15
CA THR A 324 1.96 -25.96 7.48
C THR A 324 0.89 -26.98 7.87
N ARG A 325 0.19 -26.79 9.00
CA ARG A 325 -0.95 -27.64 9.38
C ARG A 325 -2.11 -27.59 8.38
N ILE A 326 -2.24 -26.53 7.58
CA ILE A 326 -3.24 -26.46 6.51
C ILE A 326 -3.03 -27.60 5.49
N TYR A 327 -1.78 -27.92 5.15
CA TYR A 327 -1.43 -28.96 4.17
C TYR A 327 -1.52 -30.39 4.72
N THR A 328 -1.72 -30.55 6.03
CA THR A 328 -1.96 -31.87 6.65
C THR A 328 -3.43 -32.30 6.60
N ARG A 329 -4.31 -31.43 6.09
CA ARG A 329 -5.75 -31.66 5.96
C ARG A 329 -6.14 -31.52 4.48
N PRO A 330 -7.23 -32.17 4.04
CA PRO A 330 -7.74 -31.92 2.69
C PRO A 330 -8.09 -30.45 2.48
N HIS A 331 -7.94 -29.96 1.27
CA HIS A 331 -8.31 -28.59 0.89
C HIS A 331 -9.77 -28.29 1.26
N SER A 332 -10.08 -27.09 1.78
CA SER A 332 -11.43 -26.75 2.28
C SER A 332 -12.55 -27.05 1.27
N ARG A 333 -12.29 -26.80 -0.02
CA ARG A 333 -13.24 -27.10 -1.12
C ARG A 333 -13.50 -28.60 -1.33
N ILE A 334 -12.52 -29.46 -1.07
CA ILE A 334 -12.70 -30.92 -1.09
C ILE A 334 -13.58 -31.33 0.09
N ILE A 335 -13.30 -30.81 1.30
CA ILE A 335 -14.10 -31.07 2.50
C ILE A 335 -15.54 -30.60 2.28
N ALA A 336 -15.72 -29.40 1.75
CA ALA A 336 -17.04 -28.85 1.43
C ALA A 336 -17.78 -29.69 0.38
N SER A 337 -17.09 -30.16 -0.65
CA SER A 337 -17.73 -30.98 -1.69
C SER A 337 -18.23 -32.31 -1.14
N ARG A 338 -17.43 -32.99 -0.31
CA ARG A 338 -17.87 -34.21 0.40
C ARG A 338 -19.06 -33.94 1.30
N TRP A 339 -18.99 -32.86 2.09
CA TRP A 339 -20.11 -32.45 2.94
C TRP A 339 -21.39 -32.23 2.12
N MET A 340 -21.30 -31.52 0.98
CA MET A 340 -22.43 -31.28 0.09
C MET A 340 -23.02 -32.58 -0.45
N TYR A 341 -22.20 -33.51 -0.94
CA TYR A 341 -22.71 -34.80 -1.42
C TYR A 341 -23.36 -35.65 -0.33
N ASP A 342 -22.94 -35.52 0.92
CA ASP A 342 -23.47 -36.31 2.04
C ASP A 342 -24.73 -35.68 2.68
N HIS A 343 -24.94 -34.36 2.52
CA HIS A 343 -25.99 -33.63 3.25
C HIS A 343 -27.03 -32.91 2.35
N ILE A 344 -26.70 -32.63 1.10
CA ILE A 344 -27.60 -31.95 0.15
C ILE A 344 -28.31 -33.01 -0.70
N PRO A 345 -29.65 -33.01 -0.78
CA PRO A 345 -30.39 -33.96 -1.61
C PRO A 345 -29.98 -33.87 -3.09
N PRO A 346 -29.79 -35.01 -3.79
CA PRO A 346 -29.59 -35.00 -5.23
C PRO A 346 -30.74 -34.29 -5.96
N GLY A 347 -30.42 -33.54 -7.01
CA GLY A 347 -31.36 -32.71 -7.76
C GLY A 347 -31.61 -31.33 -7.15
N SER A 348 -30.95 -30.98 -6.02
CA SER A 348 -31.03 -29.61 -5.48
C SER A 348 -30.31 -28.61 -6.39
N ALA A 349 -30.82 -27.39 -6.44
CA ALA A 349 -30.16 -26.26 -7.08
C ALA A 349 -29.15 -25.59 -6.12
N VAL A 350 -27.89 -25.52 -6.53
CA VAL A 350 -26.80 -24.91 -5.75
C VAL A 350 -26.23 -23.72 -6.51
N SER A 351 -25.92 -22.62 -5.81
CA SER A 351 -25.37 -21.44 -6.46
C SER A 351 -23.85 -21.55 -6.67
N SER A 352 -23.35 -20.94 -7.73
CA SER A 352 -21.95 -20.55 -7.86
C SER A 352 -21.83 -19.07 -8.17
N GLU A 353 -20.75 -18.43 -7.72
CA GLU A 353 -20.47 -17.03 -8.04
C GLU A 353 -19.45 -16.96 -9.18
N GLN A 354 -19.78 -16.24 -10.26
CA GLN A 354 -18.80 -15.98 -11.32
C GLN A 354 -17.57 -15.29 -10.70
N TRP A 355 -16.38 -15.74 -11.11
CA TRP A 355 -15.05 -15.38 -10.58
C TRP A 355 -14.61 -16.09 -9.30
N ASP A 356 -15.43 -16.99 -8.74
CA ASP A 356 -15.00 -17.95 -7.73
C ASP A 356 -15.22 -19.39 -8.23
N ASP A 357 -14.72 -20.38 -7.47
CA ASP A 357 -14.82 -21.78 -7.87
C ASP A 357 -16.21 -22.34 -7.54
N ALA A 358 -16.86 -22.94 -8.54
CA ALA A 358 -18.13 -23.63 -8.35
C ALA A 358 -17.95 -24.89 -7.48
N LEU A 359 -18.86 -25.09 -6.52
CA LEU A 359 -18.87 -26.26 -5.65
C LEU A 359 -20.24 -26.95 -5.71
N PRO A 360 -20.27 -28.29 -5.60
CA PRO A 360 -19.14 -29.16 -5.29
C PRO A 360 -18.27 -29.43 -6.52
N ILE A 361 -17.03 -29.88 -6.30
CA ILE A 361 -16.19 -30.45 -7.36
C ILE A 361 -16.48 -31.94 -7.52
N SER A 362 -16.33 -32.47 -8.74
CA SER A 362 -16.50 -33.91 -9.01
C SER A 362 -15.36 -34.73 -8.39
N ILE A 363 -15.66 -35.51 -7.35
CA ILE A 363 -14.71 -36.32 -6.58
C ILE A 363 -15.38 -37.60 -6.08
N ASP A 364 -14.57 -38.60 -5.71
CA ASP A 364 -15.03 -39.87 -5.13
C ASP A 364 -16.13 -40.55 -5.98
N ASP A 365 -15.94 -40.57 -7.31
CA ASP A 365 -16.86 -41.08 -8.34
C ASP A 365 -18.24 -40.39 -8.41
N ARG A 366 -18.41 -39.26 -7.70
CA ARG A 366 -19.61 -38.41 -7.76
C ARG A 366 -19.36 -37.25 -8.72
N ARG A 367 -20.22 -37.10 -9.71
CA ARG A 367 -20.18 -35.98 -10.67
C ARG A 367 -21.03 -34.83 -10.15
N ALA A 368 -20.43 -33.66 -9.96
CA ALA A 368 -21.14 -32.48 -9.45
C ALA A 368 -22.18 -31.98 -10.47
N PHE A 369 -21.69 -31.53 -11.62
CA PHE A 369 -22.46 -30.94 -12.71
C PHE A 369 -22.14 -31.69 -14.00
N ASP A 370 -23.12 -32.33 -14.63
CA ASP A 370 -22.95 -33.02 -15.92
C ASP A 370 -24.11 -32.67 -16.85
N PRO A 371 -23.86 -31.90 -17.94
CA PRO A 371 -24.90 -31.48 -18.89
C PRO A 371 -25.49 -32.62 -19.73
N GLY A 372 -24.77 -33.73 -19.89
CA GLY A 372 -25.12 -34.80 -20.84
C GLY A 372 -25.83 -35.99 -20.21
N VAL A 373 -25.48 -36.34 -18.95
CA VAL A 373 -26.06 -37.50 -18.24
C VAL A 373 -26.70 -37.14 -16.89
N GLY A 374 -26.70 -35.87 -16.51
CA GLY A 374 -27.23 -35.40 -15.23
C GLY A 374 -26.18 -35.44 -14.13
N GLY A 375 -25.92 -34.27 -13.53
CA GLY A 375 -25.10 -34.16 -12.31
C GLY A 375 -25.92 -34.43 -11.05
N TRP A 376 -25.25 -34.53 -9.91
CA TRP A 376 -25.92 -34.60 -8.61
C TRP A 376 -26.69 -33.32 -8.28
N PHE A 377 -26.23 -32.17 -8.79
CA PHE A 377 -26.81 -30.86 -8.49
C PHE A 377 -27.03 -30.05 -9.77
N TYR A 378 -27.98 -29.12 -9.71
CA TYR A 378 -28.13 -28.10 -10.74
C TYR A 378 -27.33 -26.86 -10.34
N ASN A 379 -26.39 -26.42 -11.18
CA ASN A 379 -25.65 -25.19 -10.91
C ASN A 379 -26.46 -23.97 -11.33
N VAL A 380 -26.63 -23.01 -10.43
CA VAL A 380 -27.18 -21.68 -10.71
C VAL A 380 -26.05 -20.66 -10.57
N GLU A 381 -25.43 -20.30 -11.69
CA GLU A 381 -24.36 -19.30 -11.69
C GLU A 381 -24.93 -17.88 -11.53
N THR A 382 -24.36 -17.12 -10.61
CA THR A 382 -24.69 -15.71 -10.35
C THR A 382 -23.56 -14.80 -10.81
N TYR A 383 -23.90 -13.54 -11.14
CA TYR A 383 -22.97 -12.57 -11.75
C TYR A 383 -22.71 -11.36 -10.82
N PRO A 384 -22.06 -11.55 -9.66
CA PRO A 384 -21.95 -10.51 -8.65
C PRO A 384 -21.16 -9.28 -9.12
N TYR A 385 -20.12 -9.46 -9.94
CA TYR A 385 -19.31 -8.35 -10.45
C TYR A 385 -19.94 -7.57 -11.61
N ALA A 386 -21.05 -8.05 -12.19
CA ALA A 386 -21.83 -7.24 -13.13
C ALA A 386 -22.28 -5.94 -12.44
N GLU A 387 -22.37 -4.85 -13.19
CA GLU A 387 -22.75 -3.54 -12.64
C GLU A 387 -24.10 -3.64 -11.92
N ASP A 388 -24.24 -2.96 -10.78
CA ASP A 388 -25.54 -2.86 -10.13
C ASP A 388 -26.47 -2.02 -11.00
N ASP A 389 -27.41 -2.71 -11.63
CA ASP A 389 -28.45 -2.19 -12.49
C ASP A 389 -29.74 -2.94 -12.14
N PRO A 390 -30.93 -2.32 -12.22
CA PRO A 390 -32.18 -3.02 -11.92
C PRO A 390 -32.31 -4.36 -12.64
N THR A 391 -31.87 -4.43 -13.91
CA THR A 391 -31.94 -5.63 -14.75
C THR A 391 -31.08 -6.79 -14.23
N LYS A 392 -29.99 -6.52 -13.50
CA LYS A 392 -29.17 -7.56 -12.82
C LYS A 392 -29.98 -8.32 -11.76
N TYR A 393 -30.96 -7.66 -11.15
CA TYR A 393 -31.76 -8.22 -10.06
C TYR A 393 -33.09 -8.78 -10.53
N THR A 394 -33.76 -8.09 -11.45
CA THR A 394 -35.10 -8.46 -11.93
C THR A 394 -35.10 -9.25 -13.24
N GLY A 395 -33.94 -9.37 -13.90
CA GLY A 395 -33.85 -9.94 -15.23
C GLY A 395 -34.30 -8.99 -16.34
N PHE A 396 -34.12 -9.43 -17.59
CA PHE A 396 -34.58 -8.74 -18.80
C PHE A 396 -34.77 -9.74 -19.96
N ILE A 397 -35.45 -9.32 -21.02
CA ILE A 397 -35.53 -10.10 -22.27
C ILE A 397 -34.47 -9.59 -23.24
N ASP A 398 -33.63 -10.48 -23.76
CA ASP A 398 -32.59 -10.12 -24.72
C ASP A 398 -33.16 -9.81 -26.11
N GLN A 399 -32.28 -9.36 -27.02
CA GLN A 399 -32.67 -8.97 -28.39
C GLN A 399 -33.26 -10.14 -29.21
N ASN A 400 -33.03 -11.38 -28.80
CA ASN A 400 -33.53 -12.59 -29.46
C ASN A 400 -34.82 -13.12 -28.80
N GLY A 401 -35.39 -12.38 -27.84
CA GLY A 401 -36.59 -12.78 -27.11
C GLY A 401 -36.32 -13.80 -26.00
N LYS A 402 -35.06 -14.08 -25.66
CA LYS A 402 -34.72 -15.03 -24.60
C LYS A 402 -34.66 -14.32 -23.24
N PRO A 403 -35.29 -14.86 -22.19
CA PRO A 403 -35.18 -14.30 -20.85
C PRO A 403 -33.77 -14.49 -20.29
N SER A 404 -33.18 -13.39 -19.82
CA SER A 404 -32.02 -13.36 -18.93
C SER A 404 -32.53 -13.19 -17.51
N LEU A 405 -32.25 -14.18 -16.67
CA LEU A 405 -32.69 -14.22 -15.29
C LEU A 405 -31.86 -13.27 -14.42
N GLY A 406 -32.53 -12.56 -13.52
CA GLY A 406 -31.88 -11.72 -12.53
C GLY A 406 -31.53 -12.50 -11.25
N LEU A 407 -30.81 -11.86 -10.34
CA LEU A 407 -30.48 -12.44 -9.03
C LEU A 407 -31.71 -12.91 -8.26
N LEU A 408 -32.84 -12.17 -8.30
CA LEU A 408 -34.06 -12.57 -7.60
C LEU A 408 -34.68 -13.85 -8.20
N ASP A 409 -34.59 -14.03 -9.53
CA ASP A 409 -35.04 -15.25 -10.19
C ASP A 409 -34.13 -16.44 -9.86
N HIS A 410 -32.82 -16.19 -9.78
CA HIS A 410 -31.87 -17.20 -9.29
C HIS A 410 -32.18 -17.58 -7.84
N LEU A 411 -32.43 -16.61 -6.97
CA LEU A 411 -32.76 -16.88 -5.57
C LEU A 411 -34.06 -17.69 -5.43
N ASP A 412 -35.04 -17.54 -6.32
CA ASP A 412 -36.23 -18.40 -6.33
C ASP A 412 -35.89 -19.85 -6.67
N GLN A 413 -34.92 -20.07 -7.56
CA GLN A 413 -34.48 -21.41 -7.99
C GLN A 413 -33.53 -22.09 -7.01
N ILE A 414 -32.65 -21.33 -6.35
CA ILE A 414 -31.55 -21.87 -5.54
C ILE A 414 -32.06 -22.50 -4.24
N ASP A 415 -31.75 -23.77 -3.99
CA ASP A 415 -32.00 -24.41 -2.69
C ASP A 415 -30.86 -24.12 -1.70
N TYR A 416 -29.62 -24.02 -2.20
CA TYR A 416 -28.43 -23.73 -1.39
C TYR A 416 -27.53 -22.67 -2.02
N ILE A 417 -27.22 -21.62 -1.27
CA ILE A 417 -26.22 -20.63 -1.65
C ILE A 417 -24.85 -21.13 -1.16
N VAL A 418 -23.90 -21.26 -2.07
CA VAL A 418 -22.53 -21.70 -1.76
C VAL A 418 -21.55 -20.58 -2.07
N LEU A 419 -20.91 -20.06 -1.04
CA LEU A 419 -19.81 -19.11 -1.14
C LEU A 419 -18.51 -19.87 -0.95
N SER A 420 -17.76 -20.11 -2.02
CA SER A 420 -16.58 -20.97 -1.98
C SER A 420 -15.32 -20.28 -1.42
N SER A 421 -15.33 -18.95 -1.31
CA SER A 421 -14.32 -18.15 -0.60
C SER A 421 -14.85 -16.76 -0.23
N ASN A 422 -13.99 -15.89 0.31
CA ASN A 422 -14.28 -14.47 0.54
C ASN A 422 -13.97 -13.55 -0.65
N ARG A 423 -13.57 -14.11 -1.80
CA ARG A 423 -13.13 -13.35 -2.97
C ARG A 423 -14.14 -12.30 -3.42
N VAL A 424 -15.41 -12.69 -3.55
CA VAL A 424 -16.45 -11.80 -4.09
C VAL A 424 -16.96 -10.84 -3.03
N TYR A 425 -17.57 -11.36 -1.96
CA TYR A 425 -18.13 -10.51 -0.91
C TYR A 425 -17.07 -9.67 -0.18
N GLY A 426 -15.82 -10.12 -0.12
CA GLY A 426 -14.71 -9.39 0.51
C GLY A 426 -14.11 -8.28 -0.35
N SER A 427 -14.36 -8.28 -1.66
CA SER A 427 -13.83 -7.29 -2.60
C SER A 427 -14.92 -6.34 -3.14
N ALA A 428 -16.06 -6.86 -3.63
CA ALA A 428 -17.10 -6.06 -4.25
C ALA A 428 -17.73 -5.06 -3.26
N THR A 429 -17.94 -5.49 -2.01
CA THR A 429 -18.49 -4.65 -0.92
C THR A 429 -17.56 -3.47 -0.53
N ARG A 430 -16.31 -3.46 -0.98
CA ARG A 430 -15.39 -2.32 -0.80
C ARG A 430 -15.74 -1.13 -1.69
N SER A 431 -16.59 -1.33 -2.69
CA SER A 431 -17.08 -0.30 -3.60
C SER A 431 -18.59 -0.12 -3.48
N PRO A 432 -19.12 0.32 -2.31
CA PRO A 432 -20.56 0.39 -2.07
C PRO A 432 -21.29 1.38 -3.00
N MET A 433 -20.59 2.36 -3.56
CA MET A 433 -21.17 3.29 -4.55
C MET A 433 -21.35 2.66 -5.94
N ARG A 434 -20.62 1.58 -6.24
CA ARG A 434 -20.78 0.80 -7.48
C ARG A 434 -21.69 -0.40 -7.29
N TYR A 435 -21.66 -0.99 -6.09
CA TYR A 435 -22.36 -2.22 -5.75
C TYR A 435 -23.29 -2.08 -4.52
N PRO A 436 -24.18 -1.07 -4.45
CA PRO A 436 -25.01 -0.86 -3.26
C PRO A 436 -26.01 -2.00 -3.02
N ALA A 437 -26.67 -2.50 -4.07
CA ALA A 437 -27.66 -3.56 -3.97
C ALA A 437 -26.97 -4.91 -3.67
N LEU A 438 -25.82 -5.19 -4.31
CA LEU A 438 -25.04 -6.39 -4.00
C LEU A 438 -24.51 -6.39 -2.55
N THR A 439 -24.09 -5.22 -2.05
CA THR A 439 -23.65 -5.09 -0.65
C THR A 439 -24.80 -5.42 0.31
N ARG A 440 -26.03 -4.98 0.00
CA ARG A 440 -27.23 -5.33 0.74
C ARG A 440 -27.55 -6.82 0.65
N TYR A 441 -27.43 -7.44 -0.53
CA TYR A 441 -27.60 -8.89 -0.70
C TYR A 441 -26.71 -9.68 0.27
N TYR A 442 -25.40 -9.40 0.31
CA TYR A 442 -24.53 -10.08 1.26
C TYR A 442 -24.86 -9.77 2.71
N HIS A 443 -25.19 -8.50 3.04
CA HIS A 443 -25.57 -8.12 4.40
C HIS A 443 -26.78 -8.93 4.90
N TYR A 444 -27.84 -9.02 4.09
CA TYR A 444 -29.07 -9.73 4.44
C TYR A 444 -28.97 -11.26 4.31
N LEU A 445 -28.02 -11.75 3.51
CA LEU A 445 -27.66 -13.17 3.47
C LEU A 445 -27.00 -13.58 4.79
N PHE A 446 -25.96 -12.85 5.22
CA PHE A 446 -25.20 -13.19 6.43
C PHE A 446 -25.99 -13.01 7.72
N ASN A 447 -26.96 -12.09 7.75
CA ASN A 447 -27.82 -11.89 8.93
C ASN A 447 -29.09 -12.77 8.93
N GLY A 448 -29.32 -13.58 7.88
CA GLY A 448 -30.42 -14.53 7.75
C GLY A 448 -31.77 -13.93 7.31
N GLN A 449 -31.89 -12.61 7.14
CA GLN A 449 -33.16 -11.96 6.80
C GLN A 449 -33.63 -12.24 5.37
N LEU A 450 -32.76 -12.72 4.48
CA LEU A 450 -33.17 -13.23 3.17
C LEU A 450 -33.92 -14.57 3.23
N GLY A 451 -34.06 -15.20 4.41
CA GLY A 451 -34.69 -16.52 4.53
C GLY A 451 -33.75 -17.67 4.17
N PHE A 452 -32.44 -17.44 4.27
CA PHE A 452 -31.40 -18.47 4.14
C PHE A 452 -30.68 -18.63 5.48
N GLU A 453 -30.47 -19.87 5.90
CA GLU A 453 -29.76 -20.20 7.14
C GLU A 453 -28.40 -20.82 6.84
N GLN A 454 -27.34 -20.40 7.53
CA GLN A 454 -26.01 -20.98 7.36
C GLN A 454 -25.98 -22.39 7.96
N VAL A 455 -25.83 -23.41 7.12
CA VAL A 455 -25.81 -24.83 7.51
C VAL A 455 -24.40 -25.43 7.55
N ALA A 456 -23.41 -24.78 6.94
CA ALA A 456 -22.02 -25.18 7.03
C ALA A 456 -21.05 -23.99 7.00
N ASP A 457 -19.99 -24.09 7.79
CA ASP A 457 -18.81 -23.21 7.79
C ASP A 457 -17.56 -24.08 7.78
N ILE A 458 -16.93 -24.21 6.61
CA ILE A 458 -15.87 -25.17 6.37
C ILE A 458 -14.59 -24.41 6.09
N THR A 459 -13.59 -24.59 6.94
CA THR A 459 -12.32 -23.88 6.86
C THR A 459 -11.16 -24.71 7.40
N SER A 460 -9.94 -24.37 6.99
CA SER A 460 -8.69 -25.00 7.40
C SER A 460 -7.69 -23.94 7.84
N TYR A 461 -7.99 -23.20 8.92
CA TYR A 461 -7.07 -22.20 9.46
C TYR A 461 -5.72 -22.79 9.87
N PRO A 462 -4.62 -22.03 9.83
CA PRO A 462 -3.39 -22.35 10.56
C PRO A 462 -3.70 -22.75 12.01
N THR A 463 -3.03 -23.78 12.55
CA THR A 463 -3.29 -24.27 13.92
C THR A 463 -2.02 -24.48 14.72
N LEU A 464 -1.95 -23.91 15.93
CA LEU A 464 -0.84 -24.11 16.85
C LEU A 464 -1.33 -24.83 18.10
N PHE A 465 -0.84 -26.04 18.37
CA PHE A 465 -1.29 -26.89 19.49
C PHE A 465 -2.82 -27.08 19.55
N GLY A 466 -3.46 -27.22 18.39
CA GLY A 466 -4.92 -27.37 18.28
C GLY A 466 -5.72 -26.06 18.34
N ILE A 467 -5.07 -24.92 18.62
CA ILE A 467 -5.71 -23.61 18.62
C ILE A 467 -5.67 -23.05 17.18
N PRO A 468 -6.83 -22.78 16.54
CA PRO A 468 -6.87 -22.16 15.23
C PRO A 468 -6.48 -20.67 15.30
N ILE A 469 -5.74 -20.22 14.29
CA ILE A 469 -5.33 -18.83 14.11
C ILE A 469 -6.01 -18.32 12.83
N PRO A 470 -7.13 -17.59 12.94
CA PRO A 470 -7.83 -17.05 11.77
C PRO A 470 -6.96 -16.07 10.99
N ASP A 471 -6.78 -16.32 9.71
CA ASP A 471 -5.93 -15.54 8.80
C ASP A 471 -6.69 -14.94 7.61
N GLN A 472 -8.03 -14.91 7.70
CA GLN A 472 -8.91 -14.22 6.74
C GLN A 472 -8.68 -12.71 6.64
N GLY A 473 -8.00 -12.12 7.62
CA GLY A 473 -7.56 -10.72 7.56
C GLY A 473 -6.38 -10.49 6.61
N ALA A 474 -5.76 -11.56 6.08
CA ALA A 474 -4.75 -11.47 5.04
C ALA A 474 -5.34 -11.07 3.69
N GLU A 475 -4.46 -10.66 2.77
CA GLU A 475 -4.85 -10.49 1.38
C GLU A 475 -5.37 -11.78 0.75
N GLU A 476 -6.17 -11.64 -0.31
CA GLU A 476 -6.84 -12.74 -0.99
C GLU A 476 -5.88 -13.89 -1.35
N ALA A 477 -4.71 -13.54 -1.92
CA ALA A 477 -3.73 -14.51 -2.37
C ALA A 477 -3.13 -15.39 -1.26
N PHE A 478 -3.24 -15.00 0.02
CA PHE A 478 -2.72 -15.79 1.15
C PHE A 478 -3.61 -16.95 1.53
N SER A 479 -4.94 -16.81 1.41
CA SER A 479 -5.90 -17.78 1.96
C SER A 479 -6.81 -18.41 0.90
N VAL A 480 -7.23 -17.66 -0.14
CA VAL A 480 -8.24 -18.13 -1.09
C VAL A 480 -7.77 -19.32 -1.92
N TYR A 481 -6.48 -19.41 -2.24
CA TYR A 481 -5.92 -20.46 -3.08
C TYR A 481 -5.52 -21.74 -2.34
N ASP A 482 -5.29 -21.69 -1.02
CA ASP A 482 -4.80 -22.82 -0.22
C ASP A 482 -5.85 -23.38 0.74
N HIS A 483 -6.54 -22.49 1.45
CA HIS A 483 -7.42 -22.86 2.56
C HIS A 483 -8.58 -21.86 2.70
N PRO A 484 -9.39 -21.66 1.63
CA PRO A 484 -10.51 -20.74 1.68
C PRO A 484 -11.53 -21.16 2.73
N ARG A 485 -12.32 -20.20 3.21
CA ARG A 485 -13.51 -20.46 4.04
C ARG A 485 -14.72 -20.62 3.13
N VAL A 486 -15.31 -21.81 3.13
CA VAL A 486 -16.52 -22.12 2.39
C VAL A 486 -17.72 -21.97 3.32
N LEU A 487 -18.71 -21.21 2.87
CA LEU A 487 -19.97 -21.01 3.60
C LEU A 487 -21.12 -21.55 2.75
N ILE A 488 -22.00 -22.33 3.38
CA ILE A 488 -23.18 -22.91 2.72
C ILE A 488 -24.42 -22.48 3.47
N PHE A 489 -25.36 -21.88 2.74
CA PHE A 489 -26.63 -21.43 3.26
C PHE A 489 -27.76 -22.22 2.60
N LYS A 490 -28.70 -22.70 3.41
CA LYS A 490 -29.89 -23.43 2.96
C LYS A 490 -31.09 -22.49 2.91
N LYS A 491 -31.86 -22.53 1.83
CA LYS A 491 -33.15 -21.84 1.74
C LYS A 491 -34.13 -22.43 2.76
N THR A 492 -34.80 -21.55 3.49
CA THR A 492 -35.81 -21.92 4.49
C THR A 492 -37.22 -21.57 3.99
N ALA A 493 -38.24 -22.05 4.70
CA ALA A 493 -39.63 -21.66 4.43
C ALA A 493 -39.90 -20.15 4.65
N ALA A 494 -38.98 -19.42 5.30
CA ALA A 494 -39.08 -17.97 5.49
C ALA A 494 -38.66 -17.17 4.25
N TYR A 495 -38.05 -17.80 3.24
CA TYR A 495 -37.71 -17.12 1.99
C TYR A 495 -38.98 -16.59 1.30
N ASN A 496 -38.98 -15.31 0.96
CA ASN A 496 -40.06 -14.66 0.25
C ASN A 496 -39.46 -13.67 -0.76
N ARG A 497 -39.83 -13.83 -2.04
CA ARG A 497 -39.33 -12.99 -3.14
C ARG A 497 -39.61 -11.50 -2.94
N ALA A 498 -40.79 -11.13 -2.45
CA ALA A 498 -41.14 -9.73 -2.23
C ALA A 498 -40.28 -9.11 -1.12
N ASN A 499 -40.05 -9.85 -0.03
CA ASN A 499 -39.12 -9.43 1.02
C ASN A 499 -37.67 -9.32 0.50
N ALA A 500 -37.20 -10.31 -0.27
CA ALA A 500 -35.87 -10.26 -0.87
C ALA A 500 -35.71 -9.07 -1.83
N THR A 501 -36.75 -8.72 -2.58
CA THR A 501 -36.76 -7.56 -3.48
C THR A 501 -36.62 -6.27 -2.67
N ASP A 502 -37.42 -6.10 -1.62
CA ASP A 502 -37.39 -4.91 -0.76
C ASP A 502 -36.04 -4.76 -0.04
N LEU A 503 -35.54 -5.85 0.56
CA LEU A 503 -34.25 -5.87 1.23
C LEU A 503 -33.09 -5.56 0.28
N ILE A 504 -33.04 -6.14 -0.92
CA ILE A 504 -31.91 -5.98 -1.83
C ILE A 504 -31.98 -4.63 -2.58
N THR A 505 -33.17 -4.23 -3.02
CA THR A 505 -33.34 -3.14 -4.00
C THR A 505 -34.12 -1.92 -3.48
N GLY A 506 -34.87 -2.04 -2.38
CA GLY A 506 -35.86 -1.04 -1.95
C GLY A 506 -35.27 0.35 -1.66
N ASP A 507 -34.14 0.41 -0.94
CA ASP A 507 -33.49 1.70 -0.59
C ASP A 507 -32.39 2.11 -1.59
N VAL A 508 -32.29 1.44 -2.73
CA VAL A 508 -31.23 1.71 -3.71
C VAL A 508 -31.65 2.87 -4.59
N VAL A 509 -30.94 4.00 -4.47
CA VAL A 509 -31.11 5.13 -5.37
C VAL A 509 -30.36 4.85 -6.67
N TRP A 510 -31.03 4.21 -7.63
CA TRP A 510 -30.42 3.71 -8.88
C TRP A 510 -29.75 4.79 -9.74
N SER A 511 -30.26 6.03 -9.70
CA SER A 511 -29.64 7.18 -10.38
C SER A 511 -28.28 7.57 -9.79
N GLU A 512 -27.95 7.04 -8.62
CA GLU A 512 -26.72 7.32 -7.89
C GLU A 512 -25.84 6.07 -7.72
N VAL A 513 -26.03 5.06 -8.57
CA VAL A 513 -25.08 3.96 -8.72
C VAL A 513 -23.97 4.40 -9.68
N TYR A 514 -22.78 4.57 -9.12
CA TYR A 514 -21.62 5.06 -9.87
C TYR A 514 -20.75 3.89 -10.34
N LYS A 515 -20.75 3.65 -11.65
CA LYS A 515 -19.92 2.63 -12.34
C LYS A 515 -18.45 3.06 -12.40
N LEU A 516 -17.81 3.18 -11.23
CA LEU A 516 -16.45 3.66 -11.06
C LEU A 516 -15.45 2.51 -11.22
N SER A 517 -14.37 2.75 -11.96
CA SER A 517 -13.23 1.83 -11.96
C SER A 517 -12.59 1.76 -10.58
N SER A 518 -11.94 0.63 -10.28
CA SER A 518 -11.31 0.36 -8.98
C SER A 518 -10.31 1.46 -8.54
N LEU A 519 -9.54 1.99 -9.49
CA LEU A 519 -8.62 3.10 -9.24
C LEU A 519 -9.34 4.40 -8.88
N ARG A 520 -10.47 4.72 -9.54
CA ARG A 520 -11.27 5.92 -9.25
C ARG A 520 -12.02 5.78 -7.93
N ALA A 521 -12.62 4.62 -7.67
CA ALA A 521 -13.31 4.33 -6.41
C ALA A 521 -12.38 4.53 -5.20
N SER A 522 -11.10 4.16 -5.33
CA SER A 522 -10.10 4.38 -4.27
C SER A 522 -9.80 5.86 -3.99
N ARG A 523 -9.91 6.73 -5.00
CA ARG A 523 -9.68 8.18 -4.86
C ARG A 523 -10.89 8.90 -4.31
N VAL A 524 -12.09 8.37 -4.58
CA VAL A 524 -13.36 9.00 -4.22
C VAL A 524 -14.28 7.95 -3.57
N PRO A 525 -13.93 7.44 -2.38
CA PRO A 525 -14.64 6.31 -1.77
C PRO A 525 -16.11 6.59 -1.44
N THR A 526 -16.46 7.87 -1.26
CA THR A 526 -17.83 8.31 -0.98
C THR A 526 -18.55 8.89 -2.18
N ALA A 527 -17.93 8.90 -3.38
CA ALA A 527 -18.45 9.62 -4.54
C ALA A 527 -18.82 11.09 -4.22
N LEU A 528 -18.00 11.78 -3.41
CA LEU A 528 -18.21 13.15 -2.91
C LEU A 528 -19.39 13.32 -1.94
N ARG A 529 -19.98 12.24 -1.44
CA ARG A 529 -20.95 12.29 -0.34
C ARG A 529 -20.25 12.56 0.98
N LEU A 530 -21.01 13.16 1.88
CA LEU A 530 -20.70 13.15 3.30
C LEU A 530 -20.71 11.70 3.80
N THR A 531 -19.68 11.34 4.54
CA THR A 531 -19.67 10.12 5.36
C THR A 531 -20.68 10.25 6.51
N ASP A 532 -21.08 9.13 7.09
CA ASP A 532 -21.96 9.12 8.28
C ASP A 532 -21.37 9.98 9.41
N THR A 533 -20.05 9.94 9.59
CA THR A 533 -19.36 10.78 10.59
C THR A 533 -19.35 12.27 10.28
N GLN A 534 -19.51 12.66 9.01
CA GLN A 534 -19.59 14.06 8.60
C GLN A 534 -21.01 14.60 8.64
N TRP A 535 -22.01 13.73 8.53
CA TRP A 535 -23.42 14.13 8.57
C TRP A 535 -23.78 14.82 9.88
N ASP A 536 -23.30 14.32 11.02
CA ASP A 536 -23.57 14.93 12.32
C ASP A 536 -23.01 16.35 12.41
N ALA A 537 -21.72 16.53 12.06
CA ALA A 537 -21.10 17.86 12.03
C ALA A 537 -21.78 18.82 11.04
N PHE A 538 -22.23 18.32 9.89
CA PHE A 538 -22.96 19.14 8.91
C PHE A 538 -24.34 19.55 9.42
N ARG A 539 -25.05 18.66 10.12
CA ARG A 539 -26.35 18.98 10.76
C ARG A 539 -26.17 19.96 11.93
N GLU A 540 -25.13 19.77 12.73
CA GLU A 540 -24.80 20.65 13.87
C GLU A 540 -24.36 22.05 13.43
N ALA A 541 -23.74 22.20 12.26
CA ALA A 541 -23.38 23.51 11.71
C ALA A 541 -24.61 24.43 11.51
N GLY A 542 -25.82 23.89 11.59
CA GLY A 542 -27.05 24.64 11.59
C GLY A 542 -27.48 25.09 10.19
N THR A 543 -28.58 25.83 10.13
CA THR A 543 -29.14 26.32 8.88
C THR A 543 -28.41 27.59 8.41
N TRP A 544 -28.58 27.94 7.14
CA TRP A 544 -28.08 29.21 6.61
C TRP A 544 -28.53 30.41 7.46
N ALA A 545 -29.79 30.44 7.91
CA ALA A 545 -30.32 31.52 8.74
C ALA A 545 -29.71 31.56 10.15
N ALA A 546 -29.26 30.44 10.69
CA ALA A 546 -28.56 30.39 11.97
C ALA A 546 -27.14 30.96 11.86
N GLN A 547 -26.45 30.71 10.72
CA GLN A 547 -25.10 31.23 10.47
C GLN A 547 -25.10 32.70 9.99
N PHE A 548 -26.11 33.08 9.20
CA PHE A 548 -26.30 34.41 8.64
C PHE A 548 -27.65 34.96 9.10
N ASN A 549 -27.67 35.58 10.28
CA ASN A 549 -28.89 36.13 10.86
C ASN A 549 -29.54 37.13 9.86
N PRO A 550 -30.72 36.82 9.29
CA PRO A 550 -31.37 37.70 8.31
C PRO A 550 -31.81 39.03 8.91
N ALA A 551 -32.06 39.06 10.24
CA ALA A 551 -32.42 40.27 10.99
C ALA A 551 -31.21 41.04 11.53
N GLY A 552 -29.97 40.61 11.25
CA GLY A 552 -28.76 41.29 11.69
C GLY A 552 -28.46 42.55 10.87
N LEU A 553 -27.78 43.52 11.48
CA LEU A 553 -27.34 44.77 10.81
C LEU A 553 -26.51 44.49 9.53
N ALA A 554 -25.68 43.44 9.55
CA ALA A 554 -24.90 43.00 8.41
C ALA A 554 -25.76 42.56 7.21
N SER A 555 -26.97 42.05 7.45
CA SER A 555 -27.93 41.65 6.42
C SER A 555 -28.87 42.78 6.03
N MET A 556 -29.20 43.68 6.96
CA MET A 556 -30.06 44.84 6.71
C MET A 556 -29.37 45.92 5.88
N VAL A 557 -28.08 46.18 6.13
CA VAL A 557 -27.27 47.18 5.40
C VAL A 557 -25.92 46.57 5.01
N PRO A 558 -25.90 45.60 4.07
CA PRO A 558 -24.70 44.82 3.76
C PRO A 558 -23.59 45.66 3.16
N TRP A 559 -23.92 46.62 2.30
CA TRP A 559 -22.94 47.50 1.66
C TRP A 559 -22.19 48.37 2.70
N LEU A 560 -22.91 48.92 3.69
CA LEU A 560 -22.25 49.74 4.70
C LEU A 560 -21.42 48.88 5.66
N THR A 561 -21.96 47.72 6.05
CA THR A 561 -21.28 46.81 6.96
C THR A 561 -19.97 46.30 6.36
N TRP A 562 -20.00 45.84 5.11
CA TRP A 562 -18.79 45.37 4.43
C TRP A 562 -17.80 46.49 4.14
N LEU A 563 -18.28 47.70 3.80
CA LEU A 563 -17.40 48.86 3.67
C LEU A 563 -16.62 49.10 4.97
N LEU A 564 -17.30 49.16 6.11
CA LEU A 564 -16.67 49.37 7.41
C LEU A 564 -15.70 48.25 7.79
N VAL A 565 -16.05 46.99 7.51
CA VAL A 565 -15.16 45.85 7.76
C VAL A 565 -13.91 45.92 6.89
N LEU A 566 -14.06 46.19 5.59
CA LEU A 566 -12.93 46.30 4.67
C LEU A 566 -12.04 47.51 4.99
N GLU A 567 -12.61 48.64 5.42
CA GLU A 567 -11.84 49.77 5.92
C GLU A 567 -11.02 49.37 7.15
N LEU A 568 -11.68 48.81 8.17
CA LEU A 568 -11.03 48.44 9.42
C LEU A 568 -9.87 47.46 9.19
N LEU A 569 -10.11 46.42 8.41
CA LEU A 569 -9.10 45.41 8.06
C LEU A 569 -8.01 46.00 7.15
N GLY A 570 -8.39 46.83 6.18
CA GLY A 570 -7.47 47.49 5.26
C GLY A 570 -6.50 48.42 5.97
N TRP A 571 -6.98 49.29 6.87
CA TRP A 571 -6.12 50.17 7.67
C TRP A 571 -5.20 49.39 8.61
N SER A 572 -5.70 48.30 9.19
CA SER A 572 -4.90 47.41 10.04
C SER A 572 -3.78 46.74 9.24
N MET A 573 -4.09 46.24 8.04
CA MET A 573 -3.09 45.64 7.15
C MET A 573 -2.12 46.67 6.58
N PHE A 574 -2.59 47.89 6.30
CA PHE A 574 -1.72 48.98 5.83
C PHE A 574 -0.62 49.26 6.85
N ALA A 575 -0.94 49.32 8.14
CA ALA A 575 0.05 49.50 9.20
C ALA A 575 1.14 48.41 9.22
N LEU A 576 0.79 47.18 8.84
CA LEU A 576 1.72 46.05 8.70
C LEU A 576 2.60 46.19 7.45
N VAL A 577 2.01 46.44 6.28
CA VAL A 577 2.76 46.48 5.01
C VAL A 577 3.52 47.79 4.78
N PHE A 578 3.18 48.87 5.49
CA PHE A 578 3.75 50.20 5.33
C PHE A 578 5.28 50.24 5.37
N ARG A 579 5.90 49.40 6.20
CA ARG A 579 7.38 49.26 6.26
C ARG A 579 7.93 48.19 5.33
N ALA A 580 7.13 47.20 4.96
CA ALA A 580 7.54 46.09 4.11
C ALA A 580 7.62 46.50 2.63
N LEU A 581 6.82 47.49 2.21
CA LEU A 581 6.73 47.93 0.81
C LEU A 581 7.17 49.40 0.62
N PRO A 582 8.38 49.80 1.06
CA PRO A 582 8.81 51.20 0.98
C PRO A 582 9.04 51.71 -0.45
N ALA A 583 9.22 50.78 -1.41
CA ALA A 583 9.45 51.09 -2.81
C ALA A 583 8.17 51.48 -3.58
N LEU A 584 6.98 51.18 -3.04
CA LEU A 584 5.71 51.54 -3.68
C LEU A 584 5.33 52.99 -3.36
N PRO A 585 4.79 53.76 -4.33
CA PRO A 585 4.39 55.16 -4.13
C PRO A 585 3.38 55.38 -3.00
N ASP A 586 2.48 54.42 -2.78
CA ASP A 586 1.44 54.41 -1.76
C ASP A 586 1.79 53.50 -0.55
N ARG A 587 3.01 52.94 -0.54
CA ARG A 587 3.49 51.94 0.43
C ARG A 587 2.54 50.75 0.64
N GLY A 588 1.82 50.37 -0.42
CA GLY A 588 0.91 49.23 -0.41
C GLY A 588 -0.49 49.52 0.14
N PHE A 589 -0.87 50.79 0.32
CA PHE A 589 -2.22 51.17 0.77
C PHE A 589 -3.33 50.59 -0.12
N ALA A 590 -3.20 50.70 -1.45
CA ALA A 590 -4.18 50.18 -2.40
C ALA A 590 -4.33 48.64 -2.33
N LEU A 591 -3.27 47.93 -1.94
CA LEU A 591 -3.28 46.47 -1.78
C LEU A 591 -3.77 46.03 -0.41
N ALA A 592 -3.77 46.91 0.59
CA ALA A 592 -3.98 46.55 1.98
C ALA A 592 -5.33 45.89 2.23
N LYS A 593 -6.42 46.41 1.64
CA LYS A 593 -7.77 45.85 1.75
C LYS A 593 -7.88 44.42 1.20
N MET A 594 -7.29 44.17 0.03
CA MET A 594 -7.25 42.83 -0.58
C MET A 594 -6.40 41.86 0.24
N LEU A 595 -5.22 42.29 0.67
CA LEU A 595 -4.32 41.48 1.48
C LEU A 595 -4.92 41.15 2.85
N ALA A 596 -5.64 42.09 3.46
CA ALA A 596 -6.31 41.87 4.73
C ALA A 596 -7.39 40.80 4.62
N LEU A 597 -8.25 40.91 3.60
CA LEU A 597 -9.30 39.92 3.35
C LEU A 597 -8.73 38.54 3.06
N LEU A 598 -7.70 38.48 2.19
CA LEU A 598 -7.01 37.23 1.87
C LEU A 598 -6.40 36.59 3.12
N LEU A 599 -5.71 37.36 3.96
CA LEU A 599 -5.07 36.84 5.16
C LEU A 599 -6.10 36.30 6.16
N VAL A 600 -7.17 37.04 6.44
CA VAL A 600 -8.22 36.61 7.37
C VAL A 600 -8.93 35.36 6.86
N ALA A 601 -9.34 35.36 5.59
CA ALA A 601 -10.03 34.22 4.97
C ALA A 601 -9.12 32.98 4.91
N TYR A 602 -7.86 33.15 4.52
CA TYR A 602 -6.90 32.05 4.42
C TYR A 602 -6.60 31.44 5.79
N LEU A 603 -6.40 32.26 6.83
CA LEU A 603 -6.17 31.75 8.18
C LEU A 603 -7.40 31.03 8.74
N ALA A 604 -8.60 31.58 8.56
CA ALA A 604 -9.83 30.91 8.98
C ALA A 604 -10.03 29.57 8.26
N TRP A 605 -9.81 29.55 6.94
CA TRP A 605 -9.83 28.33 6.13
C TRP A 605 -8.77 27.30 6.56
N LEU A 606 -7.56 27.76 6.88
CA LEU A 606 -6.47 26.90 7.33
C LEU A 606 -6.78 26.27 8.69
N LEU A 607 -7.32 27.04 9.64
CA LEU A 607 -7.75 26.52 10.95
C LEU A 607 -8.85 25.45 10.80
N GLY A 608 -9.81 25.68 9.90
CA GLY A 608 -10.86 24.69 9.56
C GLY A 608 -10.29 23.43 8.92
N SER A 609 -9.39 23.60 7.95
CA SER A 609 -8.77 22.49 7.22
C SER A 609 -7.89 21.61 8.10
N LEU A 610 -7.20 22.20 9.09
CA LEU A 610 -6.40 21.50 10.09
C LEU A 610 -7.24 20.94 11.25
N ARG A 611 -8.58 21.13 11.24
CA ARG A 611 -9.50 20.74 12.31
C ARG A 611 -9.14 21.33 13.70
N LEU A 612 -8.51 22.50 13.71
CA LEU A 612 -8.16 23.22 14.95
C LEU A 612 -9.33 24.06 15.48
N LEU A 613 -10.13 24.61 14.57
CA LEU A 613 -11.33 25.37 14.88
C LEU A 613 -12.31 25.26 13.71
N ALA A 614 -13.61 25.12 14.00
CA ALA A 614 -14.62 25.04 12.94
C ALA A 614 -14.59 26.30 12.05
N PHE A 615 -14.66 26.11 10.73
CA PHE A 615 -14.81 27.22 9.80
C PHE A 615 -16.19 27.84 9.98
N GLY A 616 -16.23 29.12 10.35
CA GLY A 616 -17.47 29.84 10.63
C GLY A 616 -17.20 31.25 11.16
N THR A 617 -18.24 31.90 11.68
CA THR A 617 -18.19 33.30 12.12
C THR A 617 -17.15 33.54 13.21
N LEU A 618 -17.02 32.64 14.18
CA LEU A 618 -16.06 32.76 15.27
C LEU A 618 -14.60 32.72 14.77
N SER A 619 -14.25 31.74 13.93
CA SER A 619 -12.89 31.61 13.39
C SER A 619 -12.50 32.80 12.52
N ALA A 620 -13.42 33.30 11.70
CA ALA A 620 -13.20 34.51 10.89
C ALA A 620 -12.93 35.74 11.77
N TRP A 621 -13.74 35.98 12.81
CA TRP A 621 -13.55 37.12 13.70
C TRP A 621 -12.30 37.01 14.58
N LEU A 622 -11.91 35.82 15.00
CA LEU A 622 -10.64 35.63 15.73
C LEU A 622 -9.43 35.97 14.85
N CYS A 623 -9.41 35.48 13.61
CA CYS A 623 -8.35 35.83 12.64
C CYS A 623 -8.33 37.35 12.35
N ALA A 624 -9.50 37.96 12.17
CA ALA A 624 -9.63 39.40 12.01
C ALA A 624 -9.13 40.17 13.23
N ALA A 625 -9.48 39.73 14.45
CA ALA A 625 -9.07 40.37 15.70
C ALA A 625 -7.54 40.38 15.86
N VAL A 626 -6.87 39.27 15.51
CA VAL A 626 -5.40 39.21 15.51
C VAL A 626 -4.81 40.25 14.56
N LEU A 627 -5.35 40.36 13.33
CA LEU A 627 -4.91 41.36 12.35
C LEU A 627 -5.15 42.80 12.86
N ILE A 628 -6.32 43.07 13.43
CA ILE A 628 -6.69 44.39 13.95
C ILE A 628 -5.77 44.79 15.12
N VAL A 629 -5.56 43.90 16.08
CA VAL A 629 -4.72 44.18 17.26
C VAL A 629 -3.26 44.40 16.86
N THR A 630 -2.72 43.54 15.98
CA THR A 630 -1.34 43.69 15.50
C THR A 630 -1.16 44.93 14.64
N GLY A 631 -2.11 45.21 13.74
CA GLY A 631 -2.16 46.42 12.94
C GLY A 631 -2.20 47.68 13.80
N ALA A 632 -3.09 47.73 14.81
CA ALA A 632 -3.21 48.85 15.73
C ALA A 632 -1.92 49.07 16.55
N ALA A 633 -1.31 48.01 17.09
CA ALA A 633 -0.06 48.11 17.84
C ALA A 633 1.09 48.67 16.98
N LEU A 634 1.20 48.23 15.72
CA LEU A 634 2.21 48.73 14.79
C LEU A 634 1.91 50.15 14.30
N ALA A 635 0.64 50.48 14.08
CA ALA A 635 0.21 51.84 13.76
C ALA A 635 0.59 52.81 14.89
N TRP A 636 0.33 52.43 16.14
CA TRP A 636 0.70 53.21 17.33
C TRP A 636 2.21 53.44 17.42
N ARG A 637 3.01 52.37 17.27
CA ARG A 637 4.48 52.46 17.30
C ARG A 637 5.04 53.33 16.19
N ASN A 638 4.37 53.39 15.04
CA ASN A 638 4.83 54.08 13.83
C ASN A 638 4.03 55.34 13.51
N TRP A 639 3.27 55.85 14.49
CA TRP A 639 2.28 56.90 14.27
C TRP A 639 2.85 58.16 13.64
N ALA A 640 4.04 58.60 14.11
CA ALA A 640 4.71 59.75 13.55
C ALA A 640 5.04 59.58 12.05
N ALA A 641 5.54 58.39 11.66
CA ALA A 641 5.89 58.10 10.28
C ALA A 641 4.65 57.96 9.37
N LEU A 642 3.58 57.34 9.87
CA LEU A 642 2.30 57.24 9.16
C LEU A 642 1.69 58.61 8.95
N ARG A 643 1.70 59.48 9.98
CA ARG A 643 1.17 60.85 9.90
C ARG A 643 1.95 61.70 8.91
N THR A 644 3.28 61.63 8.91
CA THR A 644 4.11 62.34 7.93
C THR A 644 3.82 61.86 6.51
N PHE A 645 3.79 60.54 6.29
CA PHE A 645 3.46 59.97 4.99
C PHE A 645 2.08 60.39 4.50
N PHE A 646 1.07 60.37 5.38
CA PHE A 646 -0.29 60.81 5.03
C PHE A 646 -0.32 62.28 4.60
N ARG A 647 0.46 63.17 5.22
CA ARG A 647 0.56 64.59 4.83
C ARG A 647 1.27 64.76 3.48
N GLU A 648 2.36 64.04 3.25
CA GLU A 648 3.18 64.14 2.04
C GLU A 648 2.52 63.50 0.81
N ARG A 649 1.80 62.39 1.01
CA ARG A 649 1.23 61.56 -0.07
C ARG A 649 -0.30 61.47 -0.03
N ARG A 650 -0.97 62.48 0.56
CA ARG A 650 -2.45 62.54 0.65
C ARG A 650 -3.15 62.26 -0.69
N THR A 651 -2.62 62.77 -1.80
CA THR A 651 -3.22 62.56 -3.12
C THR A 651 -3.23 61.09 -3.51
N ALA A 652 -2.13 60.35 -3.28
CA ALA A 652 -2.06 58.93 -3.62
C ALA A 652 -3.04 58.10 -2.77
N ILE A 653 -3.16 58.41 -1.48
CA ILE A 653 -4.09 57.72 -0.57
C ILE A 653 -5.53 58.03 -0.95
N PHE A 654 -5.89 59.29 -1.19
CA PHE A 654 -7.25 59.66 -1.59
C PHE A 654 -7.62 59.16 -2.99
N THR A 655 -6.68 59.10 -3.93
CA THR A 655 -6.92 58.48 -5.24
C THR A 655 -7.16 56.99 -5.11
N ALA A 656 -6.34 56.27 -4.33
CA ALA A 656 -6.53 54.85 -4.09
C ALA A 656 -7.87 54.57 -3.38
N GLU A 657 -8.21 55.39 -2.39
CA GLU A 657 -9.47 55.29 -1.65
C GLU A 657 -10.67 55.63 -2.53
N GLY A 658 -10.59 56.69 -3.33
CA GLY A 658 -11.64 57.07 -4.27
C GLY A 658 -11.89 56.01 -5.34
N LEU A 659 -10.81 55.41 -5.89
CA LEU A 659 -10.92 54.29 -6.81
C LEU A 659 -11.55 53.06 -6.15
N PHE A 660 -11.17 52.75 -4.90
CA PHE A 660 -11.80 51.67 -4.15
C PHE A 660 -13.29 51.93 -3.93
N LEU A 661 -13.68 53.12 -3.45
CA LEU A 661 -15.07 53.47 -3.18
C LEU A 661 -15.92 53.48 -4.45
N LEU A 662 -15.39 54.01 -5.57
CA LEU A 662 -16.05 53.96 -6.87
C LEU A 662 -16.28 52.50 -7.28
N ALA A 663 -15.26 51.65 -7.21
CA ALA A 663 -15.39 50.24 -7.55
C ALA A 663 -16.32 49.47 -6.58
N TYR A 664 -16.36 49.86 -5.30
CA TYR A 664 -17.16 49.21 -4.27
C TYR A 664 -18.66 49.56 -4.39
N LEU A 665 -18.98 50.82 -4.71
CA LEU A 665 -20.36 51.29 -4.81
C LEU A 665 -20.97 51.10 -6.21
N GLY A 666 -20.14 50.92 -7.25
CA GLY A 666 -20.58 50.74 -8.64
C GLY A 666 -20.47 52.03 -9.45
#